data_AF-A0A2J8A754-F1
#
_entry.id   AF-A0A2J8A754-F1
#
_cell.length_a   1.000
_cell.length_b   1.000
_cell.length_c   1.000
_cell.angle_alpha   90.00
_cell.angle_beta   90.00
_cell.angle_gamma   90.00
#
_symmetry.space_group_name_H-M   'P 1'
#
loop_
_entity.id
_entity.type
_entity.pdbx_description
1 polymer ?
#
loop_
_entity_poly.entity_id
_entity_poly.type
_entity_poly.pdbx_seq_one_letter_code
_entity_poly.pdbx_strand_id
1 'polypeptide(L)'
;MATAQFTVFNSLDALIEMSRSCGGLEAVTALLAAPDVQRLRWAALEQLAAAAPTSADDAANDGDAAAASASGGGGGSDTRGRWLLLQPHVIRLHPEFEGRLACPCVILLAAVIAAPVRWLFCSSDAATVSGAQPSRFRIENAAARLAGAGRLLPPPRRLAALAAACSCTLCLVVEAGLAAAAAKAGGPDGDGGSSGDAAEERIPSLVLGDLLSGLAMVSTAFSMADEAACAPDMLQVDAWVLRARTAAMAAGELRGAAYDEVRTRDPALDADFLVRSLTLMVQGFNSLDAATRAARDELGVLVTLAKLARRDAERPRLGETGRDAASALPDLAQKSAMFLAGTAVNLSALLDDLPLPPRTTREGAQGSGAAVLGRSADATLAAAVREGIALASVTALSILEQMAVRDMDGPGDSSGGGGSSSTGGILRCLAAVAQLLPPGDLLALQPQRTLALLGRLLQRAEELRQLGVGRGSRGRGSGDERRENESSEGRQLSQYAEEVVGVLVHMAADEQLVGAVTGWLRAEASGVAAGAQPQGWQQRCGDLDARALVAALRAWNADAAGCVDGLRDIAATPSPPAADFMGAGGGGGGSGQLLGTARAVIAGAPRGFSDLLMRGGRSVQAPAWPPRVLRLCVNPACRNFGGPTEADLPLRKCSGCKAVRYCGAGCQQQHWREGGHRKECARLRALRGEMDAASEQE
;
A
#
# COMPACT_ATOMS: atom_id res chain seq x y z
N MET A 1 5.78 -34.56 -27.96
CA MET A 1 6.65 -34.31 -26.79
C MET A 1 6.03 -33.31 -25.82
N ALA A 2 5.61 -32.11 -26.24
CA ALA A 2 4.92 -31.15 -25.37
C ALA A 2 3.71 -31.79 -24.64
N THR A 3 2.82 -32.49 -25.35
CA THR A 3 1.70 -33.23 -24.73
C THR A 3 2.17 -34.21 -23.66
N ALA A 4 3.26 -34.94 -23.90
CA ALA A 4 3.79 -35.90 -22.92
C ALA A 4 4.30 -35.21 -21.65
N GLN A 5 5.02 -34.08 -21.76
CA GLN A 5 5.48 -33.38 -20.56
C GLN A 5 4.29 -32.73 -19.84
N PHE A 6 3.25 -32.30 -20.56
CA PHE A 6 2.01 -31.77 -19.97
C PHE A 6 1.30 -32.85 -19.17
N THR A 7 1.13 -34.05 -19.74
CA THR A 7 0.57 -35.20 -19.03
C THR A 7 1.38 -35.56 -17.78
N VAL A 8 2.70 -35.49 -17.83
CA VAL A 8 3.57 -35.74 -16.67
C VAL A 8 3.32 -34.70 -15.57
N PHE A 9 3.32 -33.40 -15.89
CA PHE A 9 3.06 -32.37 -14.87
C PHE A 9 1.64 -32.45 -14.31
N ASN A 10 0.64 -32.73 -15.15
CA ASN A 10 -0.73 -32.93 -14.71
C ASN A 10 -0.85 -34.14 -13.76
N SER A 11 -0.13 -35.24 -14.05
CA SER A 11 -0.09 -36.40 -13.16
C SER A 11 0.59 -36.09 -11.82
N LEU A 12 1.65 -35.28 -11.83
CA LEU A 12 2.32 -34.84 -10.61
C LEU A 12 1.40 -33.94 -9.78
N ASP A 13 0.71 -33.00 -10.40
CA ASP A 13 -0.24 -32.12 -9.72
C ASP A 13 -1.40 -32.93 -9.09
N ALA A 14 -2.02 -33.83 -9.86
CA ALA A 14 -3.06 -34.73 -9.36
C ALA A 14 -2.56 -35.58 -8.18
N LEU A 15 -1.32 -36.07 -8.21
CA LEU A 15 -0.72 -36.81 -7.11
C LEU A 15 -0.58 -35.94 -5.84
N ILE A 16 -0.14 -34.69 -6.00
CA ILE A 16 -0.05 -33.73 -4.90
C ILE A 16 -1.44 -33.44 -4.35
N GLU A 17 -2.44 -33.28 -5.21
CA GLU A 17 -3.84 -33.08 -4.83
C GLU A 17 -4.45 -34.26 -4.06
N MET A 18 -4.14 -35.49 -4.46
CA MET A 18 -4.58 -36.68 -3.72
C MET A 18 -3.93 -36.79 -2.33
N SER A 19 -2.75 -36.20 -2.13
CA SER A 19 -2.03 -36.19 -0.85
C SER A 19 -2.49 -35.12 0.15
N ARG A 20 -3.73 -34.60 0.00
CA ARG A 20 -4.35 -33.64 0.93
C ARG A 20 -4.37 -34.13 2.39
N SER A 21 -4.33 -35.44 2.63
CA SER A 21 -4.14 -36.01 3.97
C SER A 21 -2.65 -36.15 4.28
N CYS A 22 -2.21 -35.62 5.44
CA CYS A 22 -0.80 -35.61 5.86
C CYS A 22 -0.11 -37.00 5.83
N GLY A 23 -0.88 -38.10 5.86
CA GLY A 23 -0.36 -39.46 5.81
C GLY A 23 0.28 -39.87 4.47
N GLY A 24 -0.04 -39.20 3.35
CA GLY A 24 0.56 -39.50 2.04
C GLY A 24 1.74 -38.60 1.66
N LEU A 25 1.98 -37.54 2.43
CA LEU A 25 2.88 -36.45 2.04
C LEU A 25 4.34 -36.90 1.95
N GLU A 26 4.77 -37.87 2.77
CA GLU A 26 6.14 -38.38 2.79
C GLU A 26 6.47 -39.18 1.52
N ALA A 27 5.58 -40.08 1.08
CA ALA A 27 5.76 -40.86 -0.14
C ALA A 27 5.76 -39.96 -1.40
N VAL A 28 4.85 -38.99 -1.45
CA VAL A 28 4.84 -37.98 -2.54
C VAL A 28 6.11 -37.14 -2.50
N THR A 29 6.58 -36.75 -1.32
CA THR A 29 7.85 -36.01 -1.16
C THR A 29 9.04 -36.83 -1.63
N ALA A 30 9.10 -38.12 -1.32
CA ALA A 30 10.16 -39.01 -1.79
C ALA A 30 10.18 -39.12 -3.32
N LEU A 31 9.01 -39.24 -3.97
CA LEU A 31 8.89 -39.24 -5.42
C LEU A 31 9.31 -37.90 -6.03
N LEU A 32 8.84 -36.78 -5.46
CA LEU A 32 9.20 -35.43 -5.92
C LEU A 32 10.67 -35.08 -5.66
N ALA A 33 11.31 -35.77 -4.71
CA ALA A 33 12.72 -35.69 -4.41
C ALA A 33 13.59 -36.60 -5.31
N ALA A 34 12.98 -37.47 -6.12
CA ALA A 34 13.73 -38.31 -7.04
C ALA A 34 14.51 -37.43 -8.06
N PRO A 35 15.82 -37.68 -8.28
CA PRO A 35 16.68 -36.78 -9.06
C PRO A 35 16.16 -36.42 -10.45
N ASP A 36 15.48 -37.35 -11.13
CA ASP A 36 14.90 -37.10 -12.46
C ASP A 36 13.66 -36.21 -12.41
N VAL A 37 12.77 -36.44 -11.44
CA VAL A 37 11.59 -35.60 -11.21
C VAL A 37 12.01 -34.20 -10.78
N GLN A 38 13.09 -34.10 -10.01
CA GLN A 38 13.72 -32.82 -9.68
C GLN A 38 14.28 -32.12 -10.91
N ARG A 39 15.18 -32.75 -11.66
CA ARG A 39 15.72 -32.15 -12.89
C ARG A 39 14.61 -31.65 -13.82
N LEU A 40 13.54 -32.43 -13.96
CA LEU A 40 12.34 -32.05 -14.72
C LEU A 40 11.67 -30.78 -14.17
N ARG A 41 11.32 -30.77 -12.88
CA ARG A 41 10.64 -29.63 -12.20
C ARG A 41 11.49 -28.35 -12.26
N TRP A 42 12.80 -28.48 -12.08
CA TRP A 42 13.71 -27.33 -12.15
C TRP A 42 13.86 -26.81 -13.58
N ALA A 43 14.07 -27.68 -14.56
CA ALA A 43 14.18 -27.26 -15.96
C ALA A 43 12.92 -26.52 -16.42
N ALA A 44 11.75 -26.93 -15.92
CA ALA A 44 10.48 -26.25 -16.14
C ALA A 44 10.45 -24.82 -15.56
N LEU A 45 10.91 -24.62 -14.31
CA LEU A 45 11.04 -23.26 -13.74
C LEU A 45 12.03 -22.39 -14.52
N GLU A 46 13.18 -22.95 -14.90
CA GLU A 46 14.21 -22.20 -15.64
C GLU A 46 13.69 -21.69 -16.98
N GLN A 47 12.82 -22.48 -17.62
CA GLN A 47 12.21 -22.08 -18.88
C GLN A 47 11.14 -21.04 -18.70
N LEU A 48 10.33 -21.16 -17.65
CA LEU A 48 9.34 -20.16 -17.33
C LEU A 48 10.00 -18.81 -16.98
N ALA A 49 11.12 -18.86 -16.26
CA ALA A 49 11.98 -17.72 -15.99
C ALA A 49 12.60 -17.15 -17.30
N ALA A 50 13.10 -18.01 -18.18
CA ALA A 50 13.70 -17.59 -19.46
C ALA A 50 12.66 -17.08 -20.48
N ALA A 51 11.38 -17.39 -20.30
CA ALA A 51 10.29 -16.86 -21.10
C ALA A 51 9.89 -15.43 -20.71
N ALA A 52 10.47 -14.88 -19.65
CA ALA A 52 10.26 -13.49 -19.28
C ALA A 52 10.67 -12.57 -20.44
N PRO A 53 9.86 -11.56 -20.81
CA PRO A 53 10.24 -10.63 -21.85
C PRO A 53 11.53 -9.91 -21.44
N THR A 54 12.53 -9.93 -22.33
CA THR A 54 13.84 -9.31 -22.12
C THR A 54 13.74 -7.79 -22.24
N SER A 55 13.19 -7.14 -21.22
CA SER A 55 13.03 -5.68 -21.12
C SER A 55 12.17 -5.03 -22.22
N ALA A 56 11.61 -3.86 -21.91
CA ALA A 56 10.63 -3.17 -22.75
C ALA A 56 11.22 -2.53 -24.03
N ASP A 57 12.55 -2.40 -24.13
CA ASP A 57 13.21 -1.77 -25.27
C ASP A 57 13.07 -2.61 -26.56
N ASP A 58 12.96 -3.93 -26.43
CA ASP A 58 12.72 -4.82 -27.58
C ASP A 58 11.26 -4.75 -28.04
N ALA A 59 10.30 -4.61 -27.11
CA ALA A 59 8.87 -4.58 -27.42
C ALA A 59 8.42 -3.30 -28.16
N ALA A 60 9.16 -2.19 -28.01
CA ALA A 60 8.86 -0.94 -28.71
C ALA A 60 9.34 -0.92 -30.18
N ASN A 61 10.33 -1.75 -30.53
CA ASN A 61 10.91 -1.79 -31.88
C ASN A 61 10.23 -2.82 -32.81
N ASP A 62 9.54 -3.82 -32.27
CA ASP A 62 8.90 -4.86 -33.07
C ASP A 62 7.54 -4.45 -33.69
N GLY A 63 7.07 -3.24 -33.42
CA GLY A 63 5.78 -2.71 -33.91
C GLY A 63 5.72 -2.44 -35.42
N ASP A 64 6.85 -2.23 -36.09
CA ASP A 64 6.89 -1.83 -37.52
C ASP A 64 7.48 -2.90 -38.46
N ALA A 65 7.94 -4.04 -37.96
CA ALA A 65 8.71 -5.03 -38.74
C ALA A 65 7.90 -6.26 -39.21
N ALA A 66 6.57 -6.17 -39.31
CA ALA A 66 5.73 -7.30 -39.77
C ALA A 66 5.73 -7.54 -41.30
N ALA A 67 6.63 -6.92 -42.08
CA ALA A 67 6.68 -7.09 -43.53
C ALA A 67 8.09 -6.96 -44.14
N ALA A 68 9.06 -7.78 -43.73
CA ALA A 68 10.23 -8.05 -44.57
C ALA A 68 10.91 -9.38 -44.19
N SER A 69 10.71 -10.38 -45.04
CA SER A 69 11.52 -11.59 -45.12
C SER A 69 12.89 -11.30 -45.75
N ALA A 70 14.00 -11.64 -45.10
CA ALA A 70 15.18 -12.27 -45.73
C ALA A 70 16.33 -12.55 -44.74
N SER A 71 16.68 -13.83 -44.64
CA SER A 71 18.02 -14.44 -44.54
C SER A 71 19.21 -13.60 -44.04
N GLY A 72 19.77 -14.00 -42.91
CA GLY A 72 21.14 -13.66 -42.50
C GLY A 72 21.64 -14.64 -41.44
N GLY A 73 22.48 -15.59 -41.85
CA GLY A 73 23.03 -16.63 -40.98
C GLY A 73 24.03 -16.09 -39.96
N GLY A 74 23.81 -16.40 -38.69
CA GLY A 74 24.78 -16.22 -37.61
C GLY A 74 24.74 -17.46 -36.71
N GLY A 75 25.73 -18.34 -36.84
CA GLY A 75 25.86 -19.54 -36.03
C GLY A 75 26.23 -19.20 -34.59
N GLY A 76 25.23 -19.16 -33.71
CA GLY A 76 25.38 -19.16 -32.26
C GLY A 76 24.92 -20.52 -31.73
N SER A 77 25.73 -21.12 -30.86
CA SER A 77 25.63 -22.51 -30.38
C SER A 77 24.21 -22.96 -30.01
N ASP A 78 23.73 -23.98 -30.72
CA ASP A 78 22.36 -24.49 -30.70
C ASP A 78 22.11 -25.63 -29.68
N THR A 79 22.83 -25.66 -28.55
CA THR A 79 22.78 -26.79 -27.60
C THR A 79 22.04 -26.54 -26.30
N ARG A 80 21.35 -25.39 -26.13
CA ARG A 80 20.35 -25.28 -25.06
C ARG A 80 19.11 -26.04 -25.48
N GLY A 81 19.01 -27.30 -25.05
CA GLY A 81 17.83 -28.16 -25.24
C GLY A 81 16.57 -27.44 -24.79
N ARG A 82 15.87 -26.82 -25.76
CA ARG A 82 14.63 -26.09 -25.53
C ARG A 82 13.53 -27.12 -25.31
N TRP A 83 12.92 -27.15 -24.13
CA TRP A 83 11.71 -27.96 -23.99
C TRP A 83 10.57 -27.24 -24.71
N LEU A 84 9.78 -28.02 -25.44
CA LEU A 84 8.79 -27.52 -26.39
C LEU A 84 7.56 -26.90 -25.71
N LEU A 85 7.27 -27.26 -24.46
CA LEU A 85 5.97 -26.93 -23.83
C LEU A 85 5.73 -25.45 -23.58
N LEU A 86 6.79 -24.70 -23.25
CA LEU A 86 6.72 -23.26 -23.00
C LEU A 86 7.16 -22.44 -24.21
N GLN A 87 7.37 -23.08 -25.37
CA GLN A 87 7.67 -22.33 -26.58
C GLN A 87 6.39 -21.65 -27.10
N PRO A 88 6.40 -20.31 -27.31
CA PRO A 88 5.19 -19.58 -27.71
C PRO A 88 4.52 -20.14 -28.97
N HIS A 89 5.29 -20.63 -29.94
CA HIS A 89 4.75 -21.24 -31.16
C HIS A 89 4.08 -22.59 -30.91
N VAL A 90 4.58 -23.40 -29.97
CA VAL A 90 3.97 -24.68 -29.60
C VAL A 90 2.64 -24.43 -28.86
N ILE A 91 2.60 -23.47 -27.94
CA ILE A 91 1.36 -23.11 -27.24
C ILE A 91 0.29 -22.56 -28.20
N ARG A 92 0.69 -21.72 -29.16
CA ARG A 92 -0.23 -21.17 -30.18
C ARG A 92 -0.80 -22.25 -31.12
N LEU A 93 -0.02 -23.28 -31.42
CA LEU A 93 -0.41 -24.34 -32.37
C LEU A 93 -1.07 -25.55 -31.70
N HIS A 94 -1.01 -25.68 -30.37
CA HIS A 94 -1.56 -26.83 -29.67
C HIS A 94 -3.09 -26.70 -29.51
N PRO A 95 -3.88 -27.66 -30.03
CA PRO A 95 -5.34 -27.56 -30.03
C PRO A 95 -5.93 -27.55 -28.61
N GLU A 96 -5.30 -28.24 -27.65
CA GLU A 96 -5.78 -28.26 -26.25
C GLU A 96 -5.49 -26.97 -25.48
N PHE A 97 -4.54 -26.15 -25.96
CA PHE A 97 -4.20 -24.90 -25.28
C PHE A 97 -4.91 -23.69 -25.88
N GLU A 98 -5.40 -23.79 -27.12
CA GLU A 98 -6.10 -22.69 -27.83
C GLU A 98 -5.32 -21.37 -27.79
N GLY A 99 -3.98 -21.44 -27.78
CA GLY A 99 -3.10 -20.27 -27.64
C GLY A 99 -3.06 -19.64 -26.24
N ARG A 100 -3.69 -20.25 -25.23
CA ARG A 100 -3.74 -19.76 -23.85
C ARG A 100 -2.57 -20.30 -23.03
N LEU A 101 -1.73 -19.40 -22.53
CA LEU A 101 -0.57 -19.73 -21.70
C LEU A 101 -0.92 -20.08 -20.25
N ALA A 102 -2.07 -19.60 -19.76
CA ALA A 102 -2.39 -19.68 -18.32
C ALA A 102 -2.54 -21.12 -17.81
N CYS A 103 -3.23 -21.99 -18.54
CA CYS A 103 -3.47 -23.38 -18.10
C CYS A 103 -2.17 -24.22 -18.00
N PRO A 104 -1.28 -24.25 -19.02
CA PRO A 104 0.03 -24.90 -18.89
C PRO A 104 0.89 -24.35 -17.75
N CYS A 105 0.88 -23.03 -17.54
CA CYS A 105 1.62 -22.38 -16.45
C CYS A 105 1.10 -22.81 -15.08
N VAL A 106 -0.22 -22.88 -14.91
CA VAL A 106 -0.86 -23.34 -13.67
C VAL A 106 -0.42 -24.76 -13.33
N ILE A 107 -0.55 -25.71 -14.27
CA ILE A 107 -0.20 -27.12 -14.03
C ILE A 107 1.29 -27.28 -13.70
N LEU A 108 2.15 -26.57 -14.43
CA LEU A 108 3.59 -26.61 -14.21
C LEU A 108 3.96 -26.06 -12.83
N LEU A 109 3.44 -24.88 -12.45
CA LEU A 109 3.73 -24.29 -11.14
C LEU A 109 3.11 -25.07 -9.99
N ALA A 110 1.91 -25.61 -10.15
CA ALA A 110 1.27 -26.43 -9.13
C ALA A 110 2.12 -27.68 -8.85
N ALA A 111 2.56 -28.38 -9.89
CA ALA A 111 3.48 -29.52 -9.76
C ALA A 111 4.83 -29.15 -9.13
N VAL A 112 5.29 -27.90 -9.28
CA VAL A 112 6.56 -27.44 -8.71
C VAL A 112 6.40 -26.91 -7.28
N ILE A 113 5.34 -26.20 -6.95
CA ILE A 113 5.27 -25.35 -5.75
C ILE A 113 4.25 -25.86 -4.74
N ALA A 114 3.18 -26.54 -5.20
CA ALA A 114 2.09 -26.95 -4.31
C ALA A 114 2.56 -27.90 -3.21
N ALA A 115 3.43 -28.87 -3.53
CA ALA A 115 4.00 -29.78 -2.53
C ALA A 115 4.87 -29.05 -1.48
N PRO A 116 5.87 -28.23 -1.85
CA PRO A 116 6.59 -27.40 -0.89
C PRO A 116 5.69 -26.51 -0.02
N VAL A 117 4.70 -25.82 -0.61
CA VAL A 117 3.74 -24.99 0.14
C VAL A 117 2.98 -25.82 1.15
N ARG A 118 2.41 -26.96 0.75
CA ARG A 118 1.69 -27.86 1.66
C ARG A 118 2.62 -28.38 2.75
N TRP A 119 3.83 -28.79 2.39
CA TRP A 119 4.82 -29.25 3.36
C TRP A 119 5.16 -28.19 4.40
N LEU A 120 5.30 -26.91 4.01
CA LEU A 120 5.63 -25.81 4.92
C LEU A 120 4.43 -25.29 5.72
N PHE A 121 3.21 -25.33 5.16
CA PHE A 121 2.05 -24.64 5.73
C PHE A 121 0.86 -25.53 6.11
N CYS A 122 0.84 -26.84 5.79
CA CYS A 122 -0.18 -27.74 6.33
C CYS A 122 -0.14 -27.70 7.85
N SER A 123 -1.21 -27.23 8.47
CA SER A 123 -1.38 -27.32 9.91
C SER A 123 -1.52 -28.80 10.27
N SER A 124 -0.74 -29.29 11.22
CA SER A 124 -0.91 -30.65 11.74
C SER A 124 -2.12 -30.64 12.67
N ASP A 125 -3.32 -30.57 12.08
CA ASP A 125 -4.60 -30.40 12.79
C ASP A 125 -5.01 -31.65 13.59
N ALA A 126 -4.20 -32.72 13.57
CA ALA A 126 -4.49 -33.94 14.32
C ALA A 126 -4.30 -33.82 15.84
N ALA A 127 -3.69 -32.74 16.34
CA ALA A 127 -3.35 -32.60 17.77
C ALA A 127 -4.31 -31.74 18.60
N THR A 128 -5.31 -31.07 17.99
CA THR A 128 -6.21 -30.13 18.69
C THR A 128 -7.27 -30.78 19.59
N VAL A 129 -7.31 -32.11 19.71
CA VAL A 129 -8.25 -32.80 20.61
C VAL A 129 -7.77 -32.83 22.07
N SER A 130 -6.51 -32.47 22.37
CA SER A 130 -6.01 -32.39 23.74
C SER A 130 -5.54 -30.96 24.03
N GLY A 131 -6.22 -30.25 24.93
CA GLY A 131 -6.00 -28.83 25.25
C GLY A 131 -4.65 -28.46 25.90
N ALA A 132 -3.53 -29.03 25.43
CA ALA A 132 -2.18 -28.72 25.87
C ALA A 132 -1.60 -27.52 25.10
N GLN A 133 -0.88 -26.65 25.81
CA GLN A 133 -0.36 -25.38 25.29
C GLN A 133 0.63 -25.54 24.11
N PRO A 134 0.68 -24.60 23.14
CA PRO A 134 1.25 -24.85 21.81
C PRO A 134 2.61 -24.17 21.52
N SER A 135 3.35 -23.64 22.49
CA SER A 135 4.43 -22.68 22.18
C SER A 135 5.78 -23.30 21.77
N ARG A 136 6.23 -24.40 22.38
CA ARG A 136 7.58 -24.96 22.14
C ARG A 136 7.64 -25.95 20.97
N PHE A 137 6.58 -26.73 20.74
CA PHE A 137 6.52 -27.75 19.69
C PHE A 137 6.49 -27.15 18.26
N ARG A 138 6.11 -25.87 18.11
CA ARG A 138 6.03 -25.21 16.78
C ARG A 138 7.39 -24.90 16.16
N ILE A 139 8.40 -24.56 16.96
CA ILE A 139 9.70 -24.09 16.44
C ILE A 139 10.55 -25.26 15.93
N GLU A 140 10.64 -26.35 16.70
CA GLU A 140 11.41 -27.55 16.30
C GLU A 140 10.82 -28.19 15.03
N ASN A 141 9.50 -28.13 14.87
CA ASN A 141 8.82 -28.63 13.68
C ASN A 141 9.10 -27.73 12.44
N ALA A 142 9.26 -26.41 12.61
CA ALA A 142 9.55 -25.51 11.50
C ALA A 142 10.90 -25.81 10.84
N ALA A 143 11.95 -26.08 11.62
CA ALA A 143 13.28 -26.43 11.10
C ALA A 143 13.26 -27.76 10.33
N ALA A 144 12.57 -28.79 10.86
CA ALA A 144 12.42 -30.08 10.18
C ALA A 144 11.61 -29.94 8.88
N ARG A 145 10.56 -29.10 8.88
CA ARG A 145 9.76 -28.81 7.68
C ARG A 145 10.57 -28.08 6.62
N LEU A 146 11.36 -27.07 7.01
CA LEU A 146 12.29 -26.38 6.11
C LEU A 146 13.34 -27.34 5.55
N ALA A 147 13.92 -28.21 6.36
CA ALA A 147 14.88 -29.22 5.91
C ALA A 147 14.25 -30.22 4.92
N GLY A 148 12.99 -30.62 5.14
CA GLY A 148 12.23 -31.45 4.20
C GLY A 148 11.95 -30.74 2.88
N ALA A 149 11.43 -29.50 2.94
CA ALA A 149 11.18 -28.66 1.76
C ALA A 149 12.48 -28.37 0.99
N GLY A 150 13.61 -28.23 1.68
CA GLY A 150 14.91 -27.99 1.07
C GLY A 150 15.43 -29.13 0.22
N ARG A 151 14.94 -30.35 0.44
CA ARG A 151 15.20 -31.46 -0.48
C ARG A 151 14.47 -31.26 -1.80
N LEU A 152 13.33 -30.58 -1.83
CA LEU A 152 12.46 -30.41 -2.99
C LEU A 152 12.75 -29.14 -3.82
N LEU A 153 13.63 -28.25 -3.33
CA LEU A 153 13.81 -26.90 -3.84
C LEU A 153 15.28 -26.64 -4.24
N PRO A 154 15.53 -25.73 -5.20
CA PRO A 154 16.88 -25.28 -5.50
C PRO A 154 17.56 -24.62 -4.29
N PRO A 155 18.89 -24.40 -4.35
CA PRO A 155 19.57 -23.53 -3.39
C PRO A 155 18.85 -22.17 -3.29
N PRO A 156 18.74 -21.56 -2.09
CA PRO A 156 17.91 -20.38 -1.85
C PRO A 156 18.12 -19.23 -2.84
N ARG A 157 19.38 -18.88 -3.13
CA ARG A 157 19.71 -17.82 -4.11
C ARG A 157 19.16 -18.12 -5.51
N ARG A 158 19.31 -19.37 -5.97
CA ARG A 158 18.81 -19.77 -7.29
C ARG A 158 17.29 -19.82 -7.30
N LEU A 159 16.68 -20.25 -6.20
CA LEU A 159 15.22 -20.23 -6.05
C LEU A 159 14.69 -18.79 -6.11
N ALA A 160 15.29 -17.86 -5.38
CA ALA A 160 14.88 -16.46 -5.37
C ALA A 160 14.96 -15.84 -6.78
N ALA A 161 16.09 -15.99 -7.48
CA ALA A 161 16.25 -15.49 -8.85
C ALA A 161 15.24 -16.11 -9.84
N LEU A 162 15.02 -17.43 -9.75
CA LEU A 162 14.01 -18.11 -10.59
C LEU A 162 12.60 -17.66 -10.25
N ALA A 163 12.30 -17.49 -8.95
CA ALA A 163 11.01 -17.04 -8.49
C ALA A 163 10.71 -15.63 -9.00
N ALA A 164 11.69 -14.72 -8.97
CA ALA A 164 11.56 -13.35 -9.44
C ALA A 164 11.22 -13.30 -10.94
N ALA A 165 12.00 -14.02 -11.74
CA ALA A 165 11.78 -14.11 -13.19
C ALA A 165 10.45 -14.80 -13.54
N CYS A 166 10.10 -15.91 -12.87
CA CYS A 166 8.81 -16.57 -13.05
C CYS A 166 7.65 -15.64 -12.67
N SER A 167 7.75 -14.93 -11.54
CA SER A 167 6.69 -14.03 -11.06
C SER A 167 6.40 -12.92 -12.05
N CYS A 168 7.44 -12.36 -12.68
CA CYS A 168 7.31 -11.41 -13.79
C CYS A 168 6.52 -12.00 -14.96
N THR A 169 6.98 -13.12 -15.53
CA THR A 169 6.32 -13.79 -16.67
C THR A 169 4.86 -14.09 -16.38
N LEU A 170 4.59 -14.65 -15.20
CA LEU A 170 3.26 -15.10 -14.82
C LEU A 170 2.33 -13.94 -14.49
N CYS A 171 2.83 -12.87 -13.87
CA CYS A 171 2.05 -11.65 -13.68
C CYS A 171 1.55 -11.10 -15.01
N LEU A 172 2.40 -11.06 -16.03
CA LEU A 172 2.01 -10.61 -17.37
C LEU A 172 0.97 -11.55 -18.00
N VAL A 173 1.08 -12.86 -17.80
CA VAL A 173 0.07 -13.84 -18.24
C VAL A 173 -1.27 -13.63 -17.52
N VAL A 174 -1.25 -13.39 -16.21
CA VAL A 174 -2.45 -13.07 -15.41
C VAL A 174 -3.11 -11.81 -15.98
N GLU A 175 -2.36 -10.71 -16.13
CA GLU A 175 -2.88 -9.44 -16.65
C GLU A 175 -3.47 -9.58 -18.04
N ALA A 176 -2.78 -10.27 -18.96
CA ALA A 176 -3.25 -10.51 -20.32
C ALA A 176 -4.54 -11.34 -20.34
N GLY A 177 -4.61 -12.42 -19.55
CA GLY A 177 -5.80 -13.26 -19.47
C GLY A 177 -7.01 -12.50 -18.90
N LEU A 178 -6.80 -11.69 -17.87
CA LEU A 178 -7.86 -10.88 -17.27
C LEU A 178 -8.33 -9.76 -18.21
N ALA A 179 -7.41 -9.14 -18.96
CA ALA A 179 -7.75 -8.14 -19.98
C ALA A 179 -8.59 -8.75 -21.12
N ALA A 180 -8.23 -9.94 -21.59
CA ALA A 180 -8.99 -10.67 -22.61
C ALA A 180 -10.41 -11.01 -22.12
N ALA A 181 -10.52 -11.52 -20.89
CA ALA A 181 -11.82 -11.83 -20.29
C ALA A 181 -12.69 -10.57 -20.06
N ALA A 182 -12.08 -9.42 -19.77
CA ALA A 182 -12.78 -8.15 -19.64
C ALA A 182 -13.28 -7.62 -21.00
N ALA A 183 -12.49 -7.77 -22.07
CA ALA A 183 -12.88 -7.36 -23.42
C ALA A 183 -14.11 -8.13 -23.92
N LYS A 184 -14.20 -9.44 -23.64
CA LYS A 184 -15.38 -10.27 -23.99
C LYS A 184 -16.64 -9.88 -23.24
N ALA A 185 -16.52 -9.40 -22.00
CA ALA A 185 -17.66 -9.00 -21.19
C ALA A 185 -18.32 -7.67 -21.64
N GLY A 186 -17.64 -6.86 -22.46
CA GLY A 186 -18.08 -5.51 -22.84
C GLY A 186 -18.84 -5.40 -24.17
N GLY A 187 -19.22 -6.51 -24.81
CA GLY A 187 -19.94 -6.50 -26.09
C GLY A 187 -21.33 -5.84 -25.98
N PRO A 188 -21.69 -4.88 -26.84
CA PRO A 188 -22.92 -4.08 -26.74
C PRO A 188 -24.22 -4.88 -26.97
N ASP A 189 -24.16 -6.07 -27.56
CA ASP A 189 -25.33 -6.87 -27.96
C ASP A 189 -25.63 -8.01 -26.97
N GLY A 190 -25.51 -7.75 -25.67
CA GLY A 190 -25.60 -8.76 -24.61
C GLY A 190 -26.97 -9.44 -24.48
N ASP A 191 -27.27 -10.40 -25.35
CA ASP A 191 -28.23 -11.47 -25.07
C ASP A 191 -27.67 -12.28 -23.89
N GLY A 192 -28.41 -12.29 -22.77
CA GLY A 192 -27.95 -12.71 -21.43
C GLY A 192 -27.53 -14.18 -21.24
N GLY A 193 -27.11 -14.89 -22.29
CA GLY A 193 -26.75 -16.31 -22.25
C GLY A 193 -25.24 -16.64 -22.14
N SER A 194 -24.33 -15.68 -22.33
CA SER A 194 -22.88 -15.97 -22.51
C SER A 194 -21.98 -15.62 -21.30
N SER A 195 -22.46 -15.73 -20.06
CA SER A 195 -21.63 -15.45 -18.87
C SER A 195 -20.62 -16.56 -18.55
N GLY A 196 -20.81 -17.78 -19.08
CA GLY A 196 -19.95 -18.95 -18.81
C GLY A 196 -18.52 -18.80 -19.33
N ASP A 197 -18.38 -18.44 -20.61
CA ASP A 197 -17.08 -18.40 -21.29
C ASP A 197 -16.10 -17.40 -20.67
N ALA A 198 -16.61 -16.23 -20.23
CA ALA A 198 -15.78 -15.22 -19.58
C ALA A 198 -15.34 -15.64 -18.16
N ALA A 199 -16.13 -16.49 -17.47
CA ALA A 199 -15.74 -17.05 -16.18
C ALA A 199 -14.67 -18.12 -16.35
N GLU A 200 -14.82 -19.01 -17.34
CA GLU A 200 -13.85 -20.05 -17.66
C GLU A 200 -12.47 -19.47 -18.00
N GLU A 201 -12.42 -18.31 -18.67
CA GLU A 201 -11.17 -17.61 -18.96
C GLU A 201 -10.48 -16.98 -17.75
N ARG A 202 -11.23 -16.65 -16.70
CA ARG A 202 -10.65 -16.00 -15.50
C ARG A 202 -10.06 -17.01 -14.54
N ILE A 203 -10.64 -18.22 -14.45
CA ILE A 203 -10.24 -19.23 -13.46
C ILE A 203 -8.72 -19.50 -13.51
N PRO A 204 -8.09 -19.77 -14.67
CA PRO A 204 -6.65 -20.01 -14.74
C PRO A 204 -5.82 -18.83 -14.23
N SER A 205 -6.20 -17.59 -14.53
CA SER A 205 -5.50 -16.39 -14.05
C SER A 205 -5.62 -16.21 -12.53
N LEU A 206 -6.77 -16.56 -11.93
CA LEU A 206 -6.98 -16.49 -10.49
C LEU A 206 -6.17 -17.56 -9.76
N VAL A 207 -6.21 -18.81 -10.24
CA VAL A 207 -5.39 -19.91 -9.72
C VAL A 207 -3.91 -19.60 -9.84
N LEU A 208 -3.50 -18.97 -10.95
CA LEU A 208 -2.12 -18.55 -11.14
C LEU A 208 -1.69 -17.49 -10.11
N GLY A 209 -2.58 -16.57 -9.75
CA GLY A 209 -2.37 -15.64 -8.63
C GLY A 209 -2.16 -16.35 -7.29
N ASP A 210 -2.92 -17.43 -7.01
CA ASP A 210 -2.75 -18.26 -5.81
C ASP A 210 -1.39 -18.99 -5.80
N LEU A 211 -0.98 -19.55 -6.93
CA LEU A 211 0.30 -20.22 -7.07
C LEU A 211 1.49 -19.26 -6.93
N LEU A 212 1.35 -18.03 -7.43
CA LEU A 212 2.32 -16.95 -7.24
C LEU A 212 2.47 -16.58 -5.75
N SER A 213 1.36 -16.46 -5.02
CA SER A 213 1.43 -16.28 -3.56
C SER A 213 2.13 -17.46 -2.88
N GLY A 214 1.87 -18.70 -3.33
CA GLY A 214 2.58 -19.89 -2.89
C GLY A 214 4.09 -19.81 -3.13
N LEU A 215 4.50 -19.35 -4.32
CA LEU A 215 5.90 -19.16 -4.70
C LEU A 215 6.59 -18.15 -3.77
N ALA A 216 5.96 -16.99 -3.55
CA ALA A 216 6.44 -15.96 -2.64
C ALA A 216 6.66 -16.52 -1.23
N MET A 217 5.64 -17.17 -0.65
CA MET A 217 5.72 -17.78 0.68
C MET A 217 6.87 -18.78 0.80
N VAL A 218 7.02 -19.68 -0.18
CA VAL A 218 8.11 -20.68 -0.17
C VAL A 218 9.46 -19.99 -0.29
N SER A 219 9.60 -19.03 -1.20
CA SER A 219 10.84 -18.31 -1.41
C SER A 219 11.25 -17.53 -0.17
N THR A 220 10.32 -16.80 0.48
CA THR A 220 10.57 -16.06 1.72
C THR A 220 11.02 -16.99 2.84
N ALA A 221 10.30 -18.08 3.06
CA ALA A 221 10.62 -19.04 4.11
C ALA A 221 12.00 -19.68 3.93
N PHE A 222 12.41 -19.89 2.67
CA PHE A 222 13.67 -20.55 2.34
C PHE A 222 14.87 -19.59 2.29
N SER A 223 14.62 -18.32 1.99
CA SER A 223 15.64 -17.27 1.92
C SER A 223 16.02 -16.68 3.27
N MET A 224 15.30 -16.97 4.37
CA MET A 224 15.62 -16.47 5.72
C MET A 224 17.07 -16.76 6.17
N ALA A 225 17.69 -17.85 5.68
CA ALA A 225 19.06 -18.20 6.05
C ALA A 225 20.14 -17.38 5.31
N ASP A 226 19.79 -16.73 4.19
CA ASP A 226 20.70 -15.95 3.34
C ASP A 226 19.98 -14.68 2.84
N GLU A 227 19.32 -14.02 3.79
CA GLU A 227 18.37 -12.93 3.55
C GLU A 227 19.02 -11.80 2.75
N ALA A 228 20.21 -11.35 3.16
CA ALA A 228 20.90 -10.23 2.52
C ALA A 228 21.22 -10.49 1.03
N ALA A 229 21.51 -11.73 0.63
CA ALA A 229 21.83 -12.05 -0.75
C ALA A 229 20.60 -12.32 -1.61
N CYS A 230 19.51 -12.79 -1.02
CA CYS A 230 18.26 -13.08 -1.73
C CYS A 230 17.29 -11.88 -1.77
N ALA A 231 17.48 -10.88 -0.90
CA ALA A 231 16.52 -9.79 -0.70
C ALA A 231 16.10 -9.06 -2.00
N PRO A 232 17.00 -8.72 -2.95
CA PRO A 232 16.57 -8.05 -4.18
C PRO A 232 15.60 -8.89 -5.03
N ASP A 233 15.91 -10.18 -5.19
CA ASP A 233 15.06 -11.10 -5.95
C ASP A 233 13.73 -11.34 -5.20
N MET A 234 13.77 -11.47 -3.87
CA MET A 234 12.59 -11.64 -3.03
C MET A 234 11.62 -10.46 -3.09
N LEU A 235 12.14 -9.23 -3.06
CA LEU A 235 11.34 -8.03 -3.29
C LEU A 235 10.69 -8.03 -4.65
N GLN A 236 11.43 -8.42 -5.68
CA GLN A 236 10.92 -8.50 -7.03
C GLN A 236 9.80 -9.56 -7.13
N VAL A 237 9.94 -10.72 -6.46
CA VAL A 237 8.87 -11.72 -6.33
C VAL A 237 7.63 -11.09 -5.72
N ASP A 238 7.74 -10.51 -4.52
CA ASP A 238 6.61 -9.96 -3.78
C ASP A 238 5.92 -8.83 -4.56
N ALA A 239 6.70 -7.99 -5.26
CA ALA A 239 6.20 -6.94 -6.13
C ALA A 239 5.32 -7.49 -7.28
N TRP A 240 5.82 -8.46 -8.03
CA TRP A 240 5.08 -9.08 -9.13
C TRP A 240 3.86 -9.86 -8.65
N VAL A 241 3.97 -10.55 -7.52
CA VAL A 241 2.86 -11.29 -6.92
C VAL A 241 1.76 -10.33 -6.47
N LEU A 242 2.11 -9.22 -5.81
CA LEU A 242 1.14 -8.21 -5.40
C LEU A 242 0.45 -7.58 -6.62
N ARG A 243 1.21 -7.30 -7.69
CA ARG A 243 0.66 -6.79 -8.96
C ARG A 243 -0.32 -7.78 -9.59
N ALA A 244 0.05 -9.05 -9.74
CA ALA A 244 -0.82 -10.10 -10.27
C ALA A 244 -2.12 -10.24 -9.44
N ARG A 245 -2.00 -10.20 -8.11
CA ARG A 245 -3.15 -10.24 -7.20
C ARG A 245 -4.04 -9.02 -7.33
N THR A 246 -3.45 -7.85 -7.47
CA THR A 246 -4.20 -6.60 -7.68
C THR A 246 -4.98 -6.67 -8.99
N ALA A 247 -4.38 -7.18 -10.07
CA ALA A 247 -5.07 -7.42 -11.33
C ALA A 247 -6.21 -8.44 -11.18
N ALA A 248 -5.98 -9.55 -10.47
CA ALA A 248 -6.99 -10.57 -10.18
C ALA A 248 -8.19 -9.99 -9.41
N MET A 249 -7.95 -9.24 -8.33
CA MET A 249 -8.99 -8.57 -7.56
C MET A 249 -9.71 -7.48 -8.36
N ALA A 250 -9.00 -6.86 -9.31
CA ALA A 250 -9.56 -5.90 -10.24
C ALA A 250 -10.55 -6.52 -11.23
N ALA A 251 -10.33 -7.77 -11.63
CA ALA A 251 -11.21 -8.49 -12.54
C ALA A 251 -12.34 -9.25 -11.82
N GLY A 252 -12.13 -9.63 -10.56
CA GLY A 252 -13.07 -10.41 -9.73
C GLY A 252 -14.31 -9.66 -9.22
N GLU A 253 -14.71 -8.55 -9.83
CA GLU A 253 -15.92 -7.79 -9.45
C GLU A 253 -17.24 -8.57 -9.64
N LEU A 254 -17.20 -9.78 -10.19
CA LEU A 254 -18.35 -10.68 -10.32
C LEU A 254 -18.20 -11.81 -9.29
N ARG A 255 -18.63 -11.56 -8.05
CA ARG A 255 -18.84 -12.59 -7.03
C ARG A 255 -19.90 -13.57 -7.57
N GLY A 256 -19.51 -14.82 -7.80
CA GLY A 256 -20.41 -15.91 -8.16
C GLY A 256 -19.98 -17.19 -7.46
N ALA A 257 -20.94 -18.04 -7.09
CA ALA A 257 -20.73 -19.27 -6.31
C ALA A 257 -19.66 -20.22 -6.89
N ALA A 258 -19.45 -20.20 -8.21
CA ALA A 258 -18.42 -20.99 -8.88
C ALA A 258 -16.98 -20.64 -8.46
N TYR A 259 -16.74 -19.41 -7.98
CA TYR A 259 -15.40 -19.00 -7.52
C TYR A 259 -15.10 -19.45 -6.09
N ASP A 260 -16.12 -19.54 -5.22
CA ASP A 260 -15.94 -19.95 -3.83
C ASP A 260 -15.61 -21.46 -3.71
N GLU A 261 -16.03 -22.30 -4.66
CA GLU A 261 -15.70 -23.75 -4.65
C GLU A 261 -14.24 -24.06 -5.01
N VAL A 262 -13.61 -23.25 -5.86
CA VAL A 262 -12.22 -23.45 -6.28
C VAL A 262 -11.23 -22.88 -5.26
N ARG A 263 -11.71 -21.98 -4.39
CA ARG A 263 -10.86 -21.16 -3.54
C ARG A 263 -10.52 -21.86 -2.23
N THR A 264 -9.24 -22.17 -2.04
CA THR A 264 -8.75 -22.74 -0.77
C THR A 264 -8.23 -21.69 0.23
N ARG A 265 -8.05 -20.42 -0.20
CA ARG A 265 -7.36 -19.39 0.60
C ARG A 265 -7.98 -17.99 0.49
N ASP A 266 -8.11 -17.31 1.62
CA ASP A 266 -8.67 -15.94 1.74
C ASP A 266 -7.72 -14.91 1.10
N PRO A 267 -8.18 -14.07 0.14
CA PRO A 267 -7.32 -13.06 -0.50
C PRO A 267 -6.77 -12.04 0.48
N ALA A 268 -7.51 -11.73 1.55
CA ALA A 268 -7.09 -10.77 2.54
C ALA A 268 -5.97 -11.33 3.42
N LEU A 269 -5.92 -12.65 3.64
CA LEU A 269 -4.81 -13.30 4.33
C LEU A 269 -3.55 -13.34 3.47
N ASP A 270 -3.70 -13.64 2.17
CA ASP A 270 -2.56 -13.64 1.25
C ASP A 270 -2.01 -12.23 1.01
N ALA A 271 -2.90 -11.23 0.90
CA ALA A 271 -2.51 -9.83 0.88
C ALA A 271 -1.76 -9.47 2.17
N ASP A 272 -2.33 -9.74 3.36
CA ASP A 272 -1.68 -9.48 4.66
C ASP A 272 -0.31 -10.16 4.78
N PHE A 273 -0.16 -11.39 4.27
CA PHE A 273 1.14 -12.07 4.26
C PHE A 273 2.18 -11.33 3.39
N LEU A 274 1.84 -11.02 2.14
CA LEU A 274 2.75 -10.32 1.20
C LEU A 274 3.13 -8.95 1.74
N VAL A 275 2.14 -8.27 2.28
CA VAL A 275 2.24 -6.99 2.94
C VAL A 275 3.22 -7.07 4.12
N ARG A 276 3.04 -8.01 5.05
CA ARG A 276 3.99 -8.23 6.15
C ARG A 276 5.40 -8.61 5.67
N SER A 277 5.50 -9.47 4.64
CA SER A 277 6.77 -9.88 4.02
C SER A 277 7.53 -8.65 3.50
N LEU A 278 6.87 -7.78 2.74
CA LEU A 278 7.42 -6.52 2.26
C LEU A 278 7.88 -5.61 3.41
N THR A 279 7.09 -5.49 4.49
CA THR A 279 7.50 -4.68 5.65
C THR A 279 8.75 -5.22 6.33
N LEU A 280 8.83 -6.54 6.55
CA LEU A 280 10.00 -7.15 7.15
C LEU A 280 11.24 -6.96 6.27
N MET A 281 11.09 -7.09 4.94
CA MET A 281 12.19 -6.84 4.01
C MET A 281 12.64 -5.37 4.05
N VAL A 282 11.70 -4.41 3.98
CA VAL A 282 12.02 -2.97 4.09
C VAL A 282 12.75 -2.65 5.40
N GLN A 283 12.37 -3.30 6.51
CA GLN A 283 13.05 -3.16 7.80
C GLN A 283 14.44 -3.81 7.86
N GLY A 284 14.69 -4.84 7.04
CA GLY A 284 15.95 -5.60 7.03
C GLY A 284 17.09 -4.98 6.21
N PHE A 285 16.81 -3.95 5.39
CA PHE A 285 17.83 -3.33 4.54
C PHE A 285 18.75 -2.39 5.33
N ASN A 286 19.90 -2.92 5.76
CA ASN A 286 20.97 -2.14 6.37
C ASN A 286 21.96 -1.51 5.36
N SER A 287 21.73 -1.62 4.03
CA SER A 287 22.69 -1.19 2.99
C SER A 287 22.04 -0.30 1.91
N LEU A 288 22.56 0.92 1.75
CA LEU A 288 22.04 1.97 0.86
C LEU A 288 21.99 1.60 -0.64
N ASP A 289 22.97 0.85 -1.16
CA ASP A 289 23.10 0.61 -2.61
C ASP A 289 22.10 -0.42 -3.15
N ALA A 290 21.82 -1.46 -2.37
CA ALA A 290 20.73 -2.39 -2.66
C ALA A 290 19.38 -1.72 -2.40
N ALA A 291 19.28 -0.95 -1.32
CA ALA A 291 18.09 -0.19 -0.95
C ALA A 291 17.68 0.83 -2.02
N THR A 292 18.61 1.43 -2.78
CA THR A 292 18.24 2.45 -3.77
C THR A 292 17.49 1.87 -4.98
N ARG A 293 17.95 0.71 -5.49
CA ARG A 293 17.26 0.02 -6.59
C ARG A 293 15.98 -0.66 -6.10
N ALA A 294 16.06 -1.33 -4.96
CA ALA A 294 14.91 -1.90 -4.26
C ALA A 294 13.83 -0.84 -4.02
N ALA A 295 14.17 0.31 -3.44
CA ALA A 295 13.23 1.39 -3.15
C ALA A 295 12.48 1.89 -4.37
N ARG A 296 13.11 1.91 -5.56
CA ARG A 296 12.43 2.33 -6.80
C ARG A 296 11.37 1.32 -7.22
N ASP A 297 11.68 0.03 -7.16
CA ASP A 297 10.74 -1.03 -7.49
C ASP A 297 9.66 -1.18 -6.39
N GLU A 298 10.03 -1.03 -5.12
CA GLU A 298 9.16 -1.01 -3.94
C GLU A 298 8.16 0.15 -3.97
N LEU A 299 8.54 1.32 -4.48
CA LEU A 299 7.59 2.41 -4.69
C LEU A 299 6.51 2.01 -5.68
N GLY A 300 6.83 1.24 -6.72
CA GLY A 300 5.83 0.67 -7.63
C GLY A 300 4.82 -0.23 -6.90
N VAL A 301 5.29 -1.00 -5.92
CA VAL A 301 4.45 -1.87 -5.07
C VAL A 301 3.55 -1.04 -4.16
N LEU A 302 4.11 -0.03 -3.49
CA LEU A 302 3.34 0.89 -2.64
C LEU A 302 2.27 1.64 -3.42
N VAL A 303 2.57 2.04 -4.65
CA VAL A 303 1.59 2.66 -5.53
C VAL A 303 0.48 1.69 -5.89
N THR A 304 0.83 0.47 -6.28
CA THR A 304 -0.15 -0.57 -6.63
C THR A 304 -1.07 -0.86 -5.45
N LEU A 305 -0.50 -1.01 -4.25
CA LEU A 305 -1.25 -1.21 -3.00
C LEU A 305 -2.13 -0.01 -2.67
N ALA A 306 -1.63 1.21 -2.83
CA ALA A 306 -2.41 2.42 -2.62
C ALA A 306 -3.62 2.49 -3.56
N LYS A 307 -3.46 2.18 -4.84
CA LYS A 307 -4.58 2.13 -5.80
C LYS A 307 -5.60 1.06 -5.42
N LEU A 308 -5.13 -0.14 -5.07
CA LEU A 308 -6.00 -1.22 -4.64
C LEU A 308 -6.82 -0.82 -3.41
N ALA A 309 -6.16 -0.26 -2.40
CA ALA A 309 -6.79 0.17 -1.15
C ALA A 309 -7.86 1.24 -1.40
N ARG A 310 -7.55 2.26 -2.23
CA ARG A 310 -8.52 3.31 -2.61
C ARG A 310 -9.74 2.72 -3.32
N ARG A 311 -9.50 1.85 -4.29
CA ARG A 311 -10.58 1.21 -5.04
C ARG A 311 -11.48 0.37 -4.13
N ASP A 312 -10.89 -0.44 -3.27
CA ASP A 312 -11.66 -1.29 -2.37
C ASP A 312 -12.49 -0.46 -1.38
N ALA A 313 -11.94 0.67 -0.89
CA ALA A 313 -12.68 1.61 -0.05
C ALA A 313 -13.85 2.30 -0.77
N GLU A 314 -13.73 2.55 -2.08
CA GLU A 314 -14.77 3.18 -2.91
C GLU A 314 -15.88 2.22 -3.35
N ARG A 315 -15.70 0.90 -3.20
CA ARG A 315 -16.71 -0.06 -3.65
C ARG A 315 -18.05 0.19 -2.94
N PRO A 316 -19.12 0.54 -3.68
CA PRO A 316 -20.44 0.64 -3.09
C PRO A 316 -20.86 -0.75 -2.63
N ARG A 317 -21.34 -0.86 -1.39
CA ARG A 317 -21.89 -2.11 -0.85
C ARG A 317 -23.24 -2.39 -1.51
N LEU A 318 -23.19 -2.89 -2.74
CA LEU A 318 -24.36 -3.28 -3.51
C LEU A 318 -24.99 -4.52 -2.86
N GLY A 319 -26.18 -4.37 -2.28
CA GLY A 319 -27.02 -5.50 -1.84
C GLY A 319 -27.23 -5.63 -0.33
N GLU A 320 -26.64 -4.77 0.49
CA GLU A 320 -26.75 -4.87 1.95
C GLU A 320 -27.97 -4.12 2.50
N THR A 321 -29.18 -4.54 2.14
CA THR A 321 -30.44 -4.09 2.78
C THR A 321 -30.85 -4.97 3.97
N GLY A 322 -29.97 -5.83 4.48
CA GLY A 322 -30.25 -6.80 5.55
C GLY A 322 -29.35 -6.64 6.78
N ARG A 323 -29.86 -6.99 7.96
CA ARG A 323 -29.18 -6.90 9.27
C ARG A 323 -27.89 -7.73 9.36
N ASP A 324 -27.73 -8.73 8.50
CA ASP A 324 -26.55 -9.60 8.43
C ASP A 324 -25.39 -9.04 7.59
N ALA A 325 -25.58 -7.86 6.99
CA ALA A 325 -24.57 -7.12 6.25
C ALA A 325 -23.44 -6.54 7.13
N ALA A 326 -23.71 -6.31 8.41
CA ALA A 326 -22.76 -5.66 9.31
C ALA A 326 -21.50 -6.51 9.58
N SER A 327 -21.54 -7.82 9.31
CA SER A 327 -20.43 -8.74 9.51
C SER A 327 -19.64 -9.07 8.23
N ALA A 328 -20.09 -8.63 7.05
CA ALA A 328 -19.44 -8.96 5.78
C ALA A 328 -18.28 -8.00 5.45
N LEU A 329 -17.10 -8.36 5.98
CA LEU A 329 -15.73 -7.95 5.61
C LEU A 329 -15.51 -6.51 5.07
N PRO A 330 -15.16 -5.57 5.98
CA PRO A 330 -14.38 -4.36 5.67
C PRO A 330 -12.86 -4.61 5.54
N ASP A 331 -12.42 -5.86 5.40
CA ASP A 331 -11.10 -6.28 5.88
C ASP A 331 -9.93 -5.85 4.98
N LEU A 332 -10.07 -5.87 3.65
CA LEU A 332 -8.92 -5.63 2.77
C LEU A 332 -8.54 -4.15 2.72
N ALA A 333 -9.48 -3.23 2.47
CA ALA A 333 -9.21 -1.79 2.54
C ALA A 333 -8.64 -1.38 3.90
N GLN A 334 -9.21 -1.90 5.00
CA GLN A 334 -8.73 -1.64 6.37
C GLN A 334 -7.30 -2.13 6.56
N LYS A 335 -7.03 -3.40 6.28
CA LYS A 335 -5.70 -4.01 6.41
C LYS A 335 -4.69 -3.29 5.55
N SER A 336 -5.06 -2.96 4.31
CA SER A 336 -4.20 -2.21 3.39
C SER A 336 -3.90 -0.81 3.90
N ALA A 337 -4.90 -0.10 4.45
CA ALA A 337 -4.70 1.23 5.01
C ALA A 337 -3.84 1.20 6.28
N MET A 338 -4.11 0.25 7.19
CA MET A 338 -3.29 0.01 8.38
C MET A 338 -1.85 -0.33 8.02
N PHE A 339 -1.67 -1.12 6.96
CA PHE A 339 -0.35 -1.41 6.45
C PHE A 339 0.33 -0.18 5.86
N LEU A 340 -0.32 0.54 4.96
CA LEU A 340 0.24 1.76 4.37
C LEU A 340 0.63 2.77 5.46
N ALA A 341 -0.15 2.84 6.55
CA ALA A 341 0.19 3.61 7.74
C ALA A 341 1.46 3.08 8.43
N GLY A 342 1.58 1.76 8.63
CA GLY A 342 2.78 1.13 9.18
C GLY A 342 4.02 1.30 8.29
N THR A 343 3.87 1.15 6.97
CA THR A 343 4.95 1.35 6.01
C THR A 343 5.41 2.79 5.98
N ALA A 344 4.49 3.76 6.04
CA ALA A 344 4.84 5.17 6.18
C ALA A 344 5.74 5.41 7.39
N VAL A 345 5.44 4.80 8.54
CA VAL A 345 6.26 4.92 9.76
C VAL A 345 7.65 4.30 9.57
N ASN A 346 7.72 3.09 9.00
CA ASN A 346 8.99 2.41 8.75
C ASN A 346 9.87 3.21 7.77
N LEU A 347 9.28 3.73 6.70
CA LEU A 347 9.96 4.56 5.72
C LEU A 347 10.41 5.90 6.32
N SER A 348 9.64 6.49 7.24
CA SER A 348 10.08 7.68 7.99
C SER A 348 11.31 7.37 8.85
N ALA A 349 11.34 6.23 9.53
CA ALA A 349 12.51 5.81 10.29
C ALA A 349 13.73 5.59 9.38
N LEU A 350 13.55 4.97 8.21
CA LEU A 350 14.60 4.84 7.20
C LEU A 350 15.10 6.20 6.71
N LEU A 351 14.19 7.15 6.49
CA LEU A 351 14.54 8.51 6.07
C LEU A 351 15.39 9.24 7.11
N ASP A 352 15.15 8.99 8.41
CA ASP A 352 15.92 9.56 9.51
C ASP A 352 17.35 9.00 9.58
N ASP A 353 17.55 7.75 9.13
CA ASP A 353 18.86 7.10 9.09
C ASP A 353 19.67 7.48 7.83
N LEU A 354 19.04 8.08 6.81
CA LEU A 354 19.74 8.55 5.62
C LEU A 354 20.61 9.78 5.94
N PRO A 355 21.88 9.80 5.46
CA PRO A 355 22.78 10.92 5.72
C PRO A 355 22.22 12.22 5.14
N LEU A 356 22.15 13.25 5.99
CA LEU A 356 21.71 14.58 5.58
C LEU A 356 22.59 15.10 4.43
N PRO A 357 22.00 15.64 3.35
CA PRO A 357 22.79 16.26 2.30
C PRO A 357 23.61 17.42 2.91
N PRO A 358 24.94 17.47 2.71
CA PRO A 358 25.75 18.55 3.25
C PRO A 358 25.24 19.87 2.68
N ARG A 359 25.05 20.86 3.56
CA ARG A 359 24.62 22.20 3.15
C ARG A 359 25.57 22.68 2.06
N THR A 360 25.05 22.93 0.87
CA THR A 360 25.78 23.64 -0.17
C THR A 360 25.92 25.09 0.32
N THR A 361 26.92 25.34 1.15
CA THR A 361 27.44 26.69 1.36
C THR A 361 27.91 27.14 -0.01
N ARG A 362 27.17 28.10 -0.59
CA ARG A 362 27.32 28.62 -1.95
C ARG A 362 28.67 29.33 -2.20
N GLU A 363 29.62 29.22 -1.27
CA GLU A 363 30.87 29.97 -1.29
C GLU A 363 32.02 29.10 -1.78
N GLY A 364 32.29 29.22 -3.09
CA GLY A 364 33.62 29.10 -3.70
C GLY A 364 34.31 27.73 -3.64
N ALA A 365 34.01 26.82 -4.57
CA ALA A 365 34.93 25.71 -4.87
C ALA A 365 34.83 25.26 -6.34
N GLN A 366 35.63 25.90 -7.20
CA GLN A 366 36.13 25.28 -8.43
C GLN A 366 37.20 24.26 -8.03
N GLY A 367 36.87 22.97 -7.96
CA GLY A 367 37.89 21.94 -7.72
C GLY A 367 37.37 20.53 -7.49
N SER A 368 37.63 19.66 -8.49
CA SER A 368 37.55 18.18 -8.45
C SER A 368 36.16 17.51 -8.53
N GLY A 369 35.87 16.90 -9.69
CA GLY A 369 34.56 16.33 -10.07
C GLY A 369 34.24 14.91 -9.59
N ALA A 370 35.13 14.20 -8.90
CA ALA A 370 34.90 12.79 -8.53
C ALA A 370 33.92 12.61 -7.35
N ALA A 371 33.81 13.58 -6.43
CA ALA A 371 32.92 13.49 -5.28
C ALA A 371 31.46 13.90 -5.56
N VAL A 372 31.11 14.22 -6.82
CA VAL A 372 29.77 14.72 -7.19
C VAL A 372 28.80 13.58 -7.50
N LEU A 373 29.28 12.43 -8.00
CA LEU A 373 28.40 11.35 -8.48
C LEU A 373 27.70 10.57 -7.37
N GLY A 374 28.41 10.19 -6.29
CA GLY A 374 27.79 9.44 -5.17
C GLY A 374 26.70 10.24 -4.42
N ARG A 375 26.87 11.55 -4.28
CA ARG A 375 25.91 12.44 -3.58
C ARG A 375 24.56 12.60 -4.27
N SER A 376 24.49 12.29 -5.56
CA SER A 376 23.23 12.35 -6.31
C SER A 376 22.30 11.17 -6.00
N ALA A 377 22.85 10.00 -5.62
CA ALA A 377 22.07 8.80 -5.38
C ALA A 377 21.27 8.92 -4.06
N ASP A 378 21.93 9.31 -2.96
CA ASP A 378 21.30 9.46 -1.64
C ASP A 378 20.17 10.50 -1.64
N ALA A 379 20.38 11.63 -2.32
CA ALA A 379 19.35 12.66 -2.45
C ALA A 379 18.14 12.17 -3.28
N THR A 380 18.40 11.35 -4.30
CA THR A 380 17.35 10.73 -5.12
C THR A 380 16.57 9.69 -4.30
N LEU A 381 17.26 8.87 -3.51
CA LEU A 381 16.63 7.89 -2.62
C LEU A 381 15.78 8.58 -1.55
N ALA A 382 16.33 9.57 -0.85
CA ALA A 382 15.60 10.32 0.17
C ALA A 382 14.34 10.98 -0.41
N ALA A 383 14.42 11.55 -1.62
CA ALA A 383 13.25 12.07 -2.32
C ALA A 383 12.22 10.96 -2.61
N ALA A 384 12.68 9.82 -3.15
CA ALA A 384 11.82 8.69 -3.46
C ALA A 384 11.11 8.12 -2.21
N VAL A 385 11.83 7.98 -1.10
CA VAL A 385 11.29 7.54 0.20
C VAL A 385 10.22 8.53 0.70
N ARG A 386 10.50 9.83 0.68
CA ARG A 386 9.50 10.87 1.04
C ARG A 386 8.24 10.78 0.20
N GLU A 387 8.39 10.54 -1.10
CA GLU A 387 7.27 10.36 -2.02
C GLU A 387 6.45 9.10 -1.70
N GLY A 388 7.11 8.01 -1.32
CA GLY A 388 6.47 6.78 -0.86
C GLY A 388 5.67 6.97 0.43
N ILE A 389 6.26 7.63 1.42
CA ILE A 389 5.59 7.96 2.68
C ILE A 389 4.36 8.82 2.41
N ALA A 390 4.52 9.91 1.65
CA ALA A 390 3.43 10.79 1.26
C ALA A 390 2.26 10.01 0.61
N LEU A 391 2.56 9.15 -0.36
CA LEU A 391 1.55 8.35 -1.04
C LEU A 391 0.83 7.38 -0.09
N ALA A 392 1.60 6.67 0.73
CA ALA A 392 1.09 5.69 1.67
C ALA A 392 0.18 6.36 2.71
N SER A 393 0.65 7.45 3.32
CA SER A 393 -0.08 8.18 4.34
C SER A 393 -1.33 8.86 3.80
N VAL A 394 -1.29 9.53 2.63
CA VAL A 394 -2.50 10.15 2.03
C VAL A 394 -3.57 9.11 1.74
N THR A 395 -3.16 7.95 1.24
CA THR A 395 -4.06 6.86 0.91
C THR A 395 -4.65 6.23 2.15
N ALA A 396 -3.80 5.86 3.12
CA ALA A 396 -4.22 5.28 4.38
C ALA A 396 -5.16 6.22 5.13
N LEU A 397 -4.82 7.51 5.22
CA LEU A 397 -5.60 8.50 5.94
C LEU A 397 -7.03 8.58 5.40
N SER A 398 -7.18 8.72 4.08
CA SER A 398 -8.49 8.81 3.44
C SER A 398 -9.39 7.59 3.72
N ILE A 399 -8.80 6.40 3.83
CA ILE A 399 -9.53 5.14 4.09
C ILE A 399 -9.85 5.03 5.58
N LEU A 400 -8.86 5.21 6.45
CA LEU A 400 -9.03 5.13 7.90
C LEU A 400 -10.03 6.19 8.40
N GLU A 401 -10.07 7.37 7.79
CA GLU A 401 -11.08 8.39 8.08
C GLU A 401 -12.50 7.91 7.80
N GLN A 402 -12.73 7.28 6.64
CA GLN A 402 -14.04 6.73 6.28
C GLN A 402 -14.46 5.61 7.23
N MET A 403 -13.48 4.80 7.67
CA MET A 403 -13.70 3.72 8.62
C MET A 403 -14.08 4.24 10.00
N ALA A 404 -13.31 5.18 10.53
CA ALA A 404 -13.59 5.83 11.80
C ALA A 404 -15.00 6.45 11.83
N VAL A 405 -15.44 7.09 10.74
CA VAL A 405 -16.81 7.61 10.63
C VAL A 405 -17.85 6.50 10.69
N ARG A 406 -17.62 5.37 10.01
CA ARG A 406 -18.54 4.22 10.05
C ARG A 406 -18.61 3.61 11.45
N ASP A 407 -17.48 3.46 12.13
CA ASP A 407 -17.41 2.89 13.48
C ASP A 407 -18.11 3.77 14.51
N MET A 408 -18.09 5.09 14.32
CA MET A 408 -18.84 6.03 15.17
C MET A 408 -20.36 5.97 14.96
N ASP A 409 -20.83 5.65 13.75
CA ASP A 409 -22.25 5.56 13.40
C ASP A 409 -22.89 4.22 13.81
N GLY A 410 -22.10 3.19 14.09
CA GLY A 410 -22.58 1.85 14.44
C GLY A 410 -23.30 1.81 15.80
N PRO A 411 -24.44 1.10 15.93
CA PRO A 411 -25.01 0.79 17.24
C PRO A 411 -23.94 0.04 18.04
N GLY A 412 -23.70 0.44 19.30
CA GLY A 412 -22.54 0.07 20.12
C GLY A 412 -22.40 -1.40 20.51
N ASP A 413 -22.51 -2.31 19.55
CA ASP A 413 -22.27 -3.73 19.70
C ASP A 413 -20.81 -3.92 20.09
N SER A 414 -20.63 -4.37 21.33
CA SER A 414 -19.43 -4.21 22.14
C SER A 414 -18.29 -5.17 21.78
N SER A 415 -18.00 -5.37 20.49
CA SER A 415 -16.80 -6.08 20.04
C SER A 415 -15.56 -5.21 20.29
N GLY A 416 -15.14 -5.15 21.55
CA GLY A 416 -14.24 -4.14 22.14
C GLY A 416 -12.75 -4.25 21.79
N GLY A 417 -12.38 -4.52 20.52
CA GLY A 417 -10.96 -4.66 20.14
C GLY A 417 -10.47 -3.80 18.97
N GLY A 418 -11.35 -3.26 18.13
CA GLY A 418 -10.94 -2.67 16.84
C GLY A 418 -10.49 -1.21 16.87
N GLY A 419 -11.06 -0.40 17.76
CA GLY A 419 -10.97 1.08 17.67
C GLY A 419 -9.56 1.64 17.86
N SER A 420 -8.80 1.13 18.85
CA SER A 420 -7.48 1.68 19.23
C SER A 420 -6.45 1.61 18.09
N SER A 421 -6.49 0.53 17.29
CA SER A 421 -5.54 0.33 16.18
C SER A 421 -5.72 1.39 15.08
N SER A 422 -6.98 1.69 14.73
CA SER A 422 -7.31 2.67 13.67
C SER A 422 -6.88 4.09 14.04
N THR A 423 -7.13 4.52 15.28
CA THR A 423 -6.74 5.84 15.79
C THR A 423 -5.24 6.05 15.69
N GLY A 424 -4.44 5.05 16.10
CA GLY A 424 -2.99 5.09 15.97
C GLY A 424 -2.52 5.15 14.51
N GLY A 425 -3.19 4.42 13.61
CA GLY A 425 -2.90 4.47 12.17
C GLY A 425 -3.15 5.85 11.55
N ILE A 426 -4.30 6.47 11.87
CA ILE A 426 -4.68 7.81 11.40
C ILE A 426 -3.65 8.83 11.86
N LEU A 427 -3.30 8.81 13.15
CA LEU A 427 -2.41 9.80 13.73
C LEU A 427 -0.99 9.73 13.15
N ARG A 428 -0.44 8.53 13.00
CA ARG A 428 0.88 8.33 12.37
C ARG A 428 0.88 8.77 10.91
N CYS A 429 -0.20 8.49 10.16
CA CYS A 429 -0.34 8.97 8.79
C CYS A 429 -0.38 10.50 8.72
N LEU A 430 -1.15 11.13 9.60
CA LEU A 430 -1.27 12.58 9.65
C LEU A 430 0.06 13.24 10.01
N ALA A 431 0.78 12.69 10.99
CA ALA A 431 2.11 13.17 11.39
C ALA A 431 3.10 13.07 10.23
N ALA A 432 3.16 11.92 9.56
CA ALA A 432 4.03 11.73 8.39
C ALA A 432 3.69 12.70 7.26
N VAL A 433 2.39 12.89 6.97
CA VAL A 433 1.90 13.84 5.95
C VAL A 433 2.28 15.27 6.29
N ALA A 434 2.10 15.70 7.55
CA ALA A 434 2.42 17.07 7.98
C ALA A 434 3.92 17.38 7.89
N GLN A 435 4.78 16.39 8.07
CA GLN A 435 6.23 16.55 8.01
C GLN A 435 6.79 16.53 6.58
N LEU A 436 6.15 15.79 5.67
CA LEU A 436 6.77 15.43 4.37
C LEU A 436 6.11 16.10 3.17
N LEU A 437 4.85 16.48 3.27
CA LEU A 437 4.16 17.17 2.18
C LEU A 437 4.47 18.67 2.20
N PRO A 438 4.60 19.30 1.03
CA PRO A 438 4.52 20.75 0.95
C PRO A 438 3.21 21.26 1.55
N PRO A 439 3.22 22.46 2.15
CA PRO A 439 2.03 23.05 2.75
C PRO A 439 0.81 23.10 1.82
N GLY A 440 1.01 23.40 0.53
CA GLY A 440 -0.08 23.46 -0.45
C GLY A 440 -0.81 22.12 -0.62
N ASP A 441 -0.06 21.01 -0.66
CA ASP A 441 -0.64 19.67 -0.75
C ASP A 441 -1.28 19.25 0.56
N LEU A 442 -0.64 19.60 1.70
CA LEU A 442 -1.21 19.37 3.00
C LEU A 442 -2.57 20.07 3.12
N LEU A 443 -2.68 21.35 2.74
CA LEU A 443 -3.96 22.07 2.73
C LEU A 443 -5.00 21.41 1.82
N ALA A 444 -4.59 20.85 0.68
CA ALA A 444 -5.49 20.11 -0.21
C ALA A 444 -6.07 18.84 0.45
N LEU A 445 -5.36 18.24 1.41
CA LEU A 445 -5.86 17.11 2.20
C LEU A 445 -6.84 17.51 3.30
N GLN A 446 -7.02 18.81 3.57
CA GLN A 446 -7.88 19.32 4.63
C GLN A 446 -7.51 18.74 6.01
N PRO A 447 -6.28 18.95 6.52
CA PRO A 447 -5.80 18.37 7.79
C PRO A 447 -6.68 18.77 8.99
N GLN A 448 -7.43 19.87 8.88
CA GLN A 448 -8.40 20.28 9.88
C GLN A 448 -9.51 19.23 10.06
N ARG A 449 -9.95 18.60 8.97
CA ARG A 449 -10.95 17.52 8.99
C ARG A 449 -10.41 16.29 9.71
N THR A 450 -9.15 15.94 9.45
CA THR A 450 -8.48 14.83 10.13
C THR A 450 -8.31 15.11 11.63
N LEU A 451 -7.90 16.33 12.01
CA LEU A 451 -7.78 16.73 13.42
C LEU A 451 -9.14 16.70 14.14
N ALA A 452 -10.20 17.19 13.49
CA ALA A 452 -11.56 17.12 14.02
C ALA A 452 -12.01 15.66 14.24
N LEU A 453 -11.70 14.76 13.29
CA LEU A 453 -11.98 13.34 13.43
C LEU A 453 -11.19 12.70 14.59
N LEU A 454 -9.91 13.03 14.75
CA LEU A 454 -9.09 12.54 15.86
C LEU A 454 -9.64 13.00 17.21
N GLY A 455 -10.05 14.27 17.31
CA GLY A 455 -10.74 14.79 18.49
C GLY A 455 -12.01 14.00 18.83
N ARG A 456 -12.84 13.69 17.82
CA ARG A 456 -14.02 12.83 17.98
C ARG A 456 -13.66 11.44 18.50
N LEU A 457 -12.64 10.80 17.91
CA LEU A 457 -12.23 9.44 18.30
C LEU A 457 -11.74 9.40 19.75
N LEU A 458 -10.97 10.41 20.18
CA LEU A 458 -10.53 10.55 21.57
C LEU A 458 -11.70 10.82 22.52
N GLN A 459 -12.67 11.63 22.11
CA GLN A 459 -13.90 11.86 22.87
C GLN A 459 -14.70 10.56 23.02
N ARG A 460 -14.86 9.79 21.94
CA ARG A 460 -15.59 8.52 21.95
C ARG A 460 -14.92 7.47 22.82
N ALA A 461 -13.59 7.40 22.81
CA ALA A 461 -12.83 6.53 23.71
C ALA A 461 -13.11 6.88 25.18
N GLU A 462 -13.25 8.17 25.51
CA GLU A 462 -13.54 8.62 26.87
C GLU A 462 -14.97 8.29 27.27
N GLU A 463 -15.95 8.48 26.38
CA GLU A 463 -17.34 8.06 26.62
C GLU A 463 -17.44 6.55 26.92
N LEU A 464 -16.75 5.71 26.13
CA LEU A 464 -16.72 4.26 26.35
C LEU A 464 -16.06 3.90 27.68
N ARG A 465 -14.98 4.60 28.05
CA ARG A 465 -14.33 4.43 29.36
C ARG A 465 -15.28 4.78 30.51
N GLN A 466 -16.00 5.90 30.42
CA GLN A 466 -16.97 6.32 31.44
C GLN A 466 -18.12 5.33 31.59
N LEU A 467 -18.61 4.74 30.49
CA LEU A 467 -19.64 3.69 30.53
C LEU A 467 -19.13 2.38 31.17
N GLY A 468 -17.84 2.06 30.99
CA GLY A 468 -17.21 0.87 31.57
C GLY A 468 -17.12 0.89 33.10
N VAL A 469 -17.00 2.07 33.71
CA VAL A 469 -16.88 2.24 35.17
C VAL A 469 -18.19 1.92 35.91
N GLY A 470 -19.35 2.12 35.27
CA GLY A 470 -20.66 1.88 35.89
C GLY A 470 -21.14 0.43 35.85
N ARG A 471 -20.60 -0.41 34.96
CA ARG A 471 -21.04 -1.80 34.78
C ARG A 471 -20.23 -2.71 35.69
N GLY A 472 -20.60 -2.73 36.97
CA GLY A 472 -20.03 -3.63 37.98
C GLY A 472 -20.19 -5.10 37.59
N SER A 473 -19.25 -5.61 36.81
CA SER A 473 -19.15 -7.03 36.50
C SER A 473 -18.84 -7.77 37.80
N ARG A 474 -19.86 -8.39 38.40
CA ARG A 474 -19.74 -9.31 39.54
C ARG A 474 -19.04 -10.63 39.18
N GLY A 475 -18.36 -10.69 38.03
CA GLY A 475 -17.56 -11.83 37.61
C GLY A 475 -16.31 -11.94 38.47
N ARG A 476 -16.16 -13.09 39.14
CA ARG A 476 -15.07 -13.47 40.04
C ARG A 476 -13.74 -13.73 39.31
N GLY A 477 -13.43 -12.94 38.28
CA GLY A 477 -12.17 -12.97 37.56
C GLY A 477 -11.07 -12.28 38.37
N SER A 478 -9.86 -12.83 38.31
CA SER A 478 -8.67 -12.27 38.98
C SER A 478 -8.49 -10.79 38.63
N GLY A 479 -8.52 -9.91 39.62
CA GLY A 479 -8.52 -8.45 39.42
C GLY A 479 -7.20 -7.86 38.89
N ASP A 480 -6.12 -8.65 38.85
CA ASP A 480 -4.80 -8.16 38.42
C ASP A 480 -4.69 -7.95 36.90
N GLU A 481 -5.13 -8.91 36.08
CA GLU A 481 -4.99 -8.83 34.62
C GLU A 481 -5.78 -7.65 34.02
N ARG A 482 -6.93 -7.31 34.63
CA ARG A 482 -7.75 -6.18 34.17
C ARG A 482 -7.06 -4.84 34.42
N ARG A 483 -6.34 -4.70 35.54
CA ARG A 483 -5.70 -3.44 35.92
C ARG A 483 -4.49 -3.12 35.03
N GLU A 484 -3.77 -4.13 34.57
CA GLU A 484 -2.62 -3.95 33.67
C GLU A 484 -3.04 -3.52 32.25
N ASN A 485 -4.10 -4.11 31.70
CA ASN A 485 -4.60 -3.75 30.37
C ASN A 485 -5.17 -2.33 30.30
N GLU A 486 -6.00 -1.93 31.29
CA GLU A 486 -6.55 -0.57 31.37
C GLU A 486 -5.42 0.49 31.47
N SER A 487 -4.30 0.12 32.10
CA SER A 487 -3.12 0.99 32.20
C SER A 487 -2.38 1.15 30.87
N SER A 488 -2.34 0.11 30.03
CA SER A 488 -1.66 0.14 28.72
C SER A 488 -2.42 1.01 27.71
N GLU A 489 -3.73 0.80 27.57
CA GLU A 489 -4.57 1.60 26.66
C GLU A 489 -4.60 3.08 27.07
N GLY A 490 -4.69 3.37 28.36
CA GLY A 490 -4.65 4.74 28.86
C GLY A 490 -3.34 5.45 28.53
N ARG A 491 -2.18 4.77 28.63
CA ARG A 491 -0.89 5.32 28.21
C ARG A 491 -0.84 5.59 26.71
N GLN A 492 -1.36 4.67 25.90
CA GLN A 492 -1.37 4.80 24.45
C GLN A 492 -2.24 5.97 23.97
N LEU A 493 -3.43 6.16 24.57
CA LEU A 493 -4.31 7.30 24.27
C LEU A 493 -3.71 8.63 24.74
N SER A 494 -2.99 8.62 25.87
CA SER A 494 -2.26 9.80 26.33
C SER A 494 -1.12 10.18 25.36
N GLN A 495 -0.38 9.20 24.84
CA GLN A 495 0.61 9.42 23.79
C GLN A 495 -0.03 9.98 22.51
N TYR A 496 -1.20 9.48 22.11
CA TYR A 496 -1.93 10.00 20.96
C TYR A 496 -2.36 11.46 21.15
N ALA A 497 -2.75 11.85 22.37
CA ALA A 497 -3.05 13.25 22.66
C ALA A 497 -1.81 14.16 22.45
N GLU A 498 -0.62 13.72 22.84
CA GLU A 498 0.63 14.47 22.60
C GLU A 498 0.97 14.58 21.11
N GLU A 499 0.87 13.46 20.38
CA GLU A 499 1.13 13.42 18.94
C GLU A 499 0.17 14.34 18.16
N VAL A 500 -1.12 14.38 18.52
CA VAL A 500 -2.11 15.30 17.91
C VAL A 500 -1.67 16.76 18.07
N VAL A 501 -1.25 17.15 19.27
CA VAL A 501 -0.78 18.51 19.55
C VAL A 501 0.51 18.81 18.80
N GLY A 502 1.43 17.86 18.76
CA GLY A 502 2.68 18.01 18.03
C GLY A 502 2.47 18.26 16.53
N VAL A 503 1.53 17.54 15.90
CA VAL A 503 1.12 17.81 14.51
C VAL A 503 0.53 19.21 14.35
N LEU A 504 -0.37 19.63 15.25
CA LEU A 504 -0.98 20.96 15.20
C LEU A 504 0.06 22.07 15.35
N VAL A 505 0.99 21.93 16.29
CA VAL A 505 2.10 22.85 16.52
C VAL A 505 3.01 22.91 15.29
N HIS A 506 3.32 21.77 14.67
CA HIS A 506 4.13 21.72 13.46
C HIS A 506 3.47 22.50 12.31
N MET A 507 2.18 22.29 12.07
CA MET A 507 1.44 23.06 11.07
C MET A 507 1.35 24.55 11.43
N ALA A 508 1.21 24.90 12.71
CA ALA A 508 1.21 26.30 13.15
C ALA A 508 2.59 26.98 12.99
N ALA A 509 3.68 26.20 12.97
CA ALA A 509 5.04 26.71 12.82
C ALA A 509 5.47 26.93 11.35
N ASP A 510 4.61 26.56 10.40
CA ASP A 510 4.81 26.75 8.96
C ASP A 510 4.10 28.01 8.46
N GLU A 511 4.81 28.83 7.69
CA GLU A 511 4.35 30.15 7.22
C GLU A 511 3.16 30.06 6.26
N GLN A 512 3.02 28.98 5.51
CA GLN A 512 1.93 28.78 4.56
C GLN A 512 0.70 28.14 5.22
N LEU A 513 0.90 27.35 6.28
CA LEU A 513 -0.18 26.65 6.99
C LEU A 513 -0.76 27.45 8.15
N VAL A 514 0.02 28.34 8.78
CA VAL A 514 -0.39 29.04 10.00
C VAL A 514 -1.70 29.81 9.83
N GLY A 515 -1.97 30.37 8.65
CA GLY A 515 -3.23 31.05 8.36
C GLY A 515 -4.44 30.11 8.45
N ALA A 516 -4.33 28.91 7.87
CA ALA A 516 -5.39 27.91 7.92
C ALA A 516 -5.59 27.34 9.33
N VAL A 517 -4.49 27.13 10.07
CA VAL A 517 -4.56 26.70 11.48
C VAL A 517 -5.21 27.79 12.35
N THR A 518 -4.84 29.05 12.15
CA THR A 518 -5.42 30.20 12.86
C THR A 518 -6.93 30.27 12.63
N GLY A 519 -7.38 30.19 11.37
CA GLY A 519 -8.80 30.25 11.03
C GLY A 519 -9.61 29.09 11.61
N TRP A 520 -9.02 27.89 11.68
CA TRP A 520 -9.64 26.73 12.34
C TRP A 520 -9.72 26.92 13.86
N LEU A 521 -8.64 27.38 14.52
CA LEU A 521 -8.61 27.64 15.96
C LEU A 521 -9.65 28.69 16.39
N ARG A 522 -9.97 29.65 15.53
CA ARG A 522 -11.01 30.67 15.78
C ARG A 522 -12.43 30.22 15.48
N ALA A 523 -12.62 29.04 14.88
CA ALA A 523 -13.89 28.59 14.32
C ALA A 523 -14.45 29.53 13.21
N GLU A 524 -13.60 30.32 12.55
CA GLU A 524 -14.01 31.22 11.46
C GLU A 524 -14.24 30.48 10.14
N ALA A 525 -13.57 29.33 9.95
CA ALA A 525 -13.63 28.54 8.71
C ALA A 525 -15.01 27.91 8.45
N SER A 526 -15.81 27.67 9.49
CA SER A 526 -17.09 26.95 9.40
C SER A 526 -18.17 27.75 8.65
N GLY A 527 -18.10 29.09 8.67
CA GLY A 527 -19.13 29.95 8.08
C GLY A 527 -19.02 30.16 6.56
N VAL A 528 -17.81 30.16 6.00
CA VAL A 528 -17.57 30.58 4.61
C VAL A 528 -17.47 29.38 3.64
N ALA A 529 -17.09 28.20 4.13
CA ALA A 529 -16.92 26.99 3.30
C ALA A 529 -18.17 26.11 3.13
N ALA A 530 -19.27 26.43 3.82
CA ALA A 530 -20.48 25.60 3.88
C ALA A 530 -21.19 25.37 2.53
N GLY A 531 -20.86 26.13 1.48
CA GLY A 531 -21.51 26.01 0.16
C GLY A 531 -20.98 24.91 -0.76
N ALA A 532 -19.82 24.30 -0.49
CA ALA A 532 -19.13 23.45 -1.48
C ALA A 532 -18.70 22.05 -1.00
N GLN A 533 -18.84 21.73 0.29
CA GLN A 533 -18.45 20.41 0.82
C GLN A 533 -19.53 19.34 0.58
N PRO A 534 -19.16 18.04 0.47
CA PRO A 534 -20.14 16.96 0.40
C PRO A 534 -21.00 16.99 1.67
N GLN A 535 -22.30 17.28 1.53
CA GLN A 535 -23.22 17.59 2.64
C GLN A 535 -23.30 16.50 3.74
N GLY A 536 -22.89 15.24 3.47
CA GLY A 536 -22.81 14.18 4.49
C GLY A 536 -21.61 14.29 5.43
N TRP A 537 -20.48 14.78 4.90
CA TRP A 537 -19.34 15.43 5.57
C TRP A 537 -19.51 15.90 7.02
N GLN A 538 -19.81 17.21 7.07
CA GLN A 538 -19.94 18.02 8.27
C GLN A 538 -21.10 17.56 9.16
N GLN A 539 -22.17 17.01 8.58
CA GLN A 539 -23.32 16.54 9.34
C GLN A 539 -22.99 15.31 10.19
N ARG A 540 -22.11 14.41 9.72
CA ARG A 540 -21.59 13.26 10.49
C ARG A 540 -20.36 13.63 11.32
N CYS A 541 -19.50 14.44 10.70
CA CYS A 541 -18.34 15.18 11.20
C CYS A 541 -18.50 15.93 12.51
N GLY A 542 -19.69 16.52 12.72
CA GLY A 542 -19.94 17.62 13.65
C GLY A 542 -18.99 18.80 13.43
N ASP A 543 -19.38 20.01 13.81
CA ASP A 543 -18.40 21.09 13.95
C ASP A 543 -17.57 20.81 15.20
N LEU A 544 -16.59 19.91 15.11
CA LEU A 544 -15.62 19.73 16.19
C LEU A 544 -14.66 20.92 16.14
N ASP A 545 -15.05 21.96 16.87
CA ASP A 545 -14.26 23.17 17.03
C ASP A 545 -13.03 22.89 17.91
N ALA A 546 -12.11 23.85 17.95
CA ALA A 546 -10.91 23.73 18.78
C ALA A 546 -11.24 23.51 20.28
N ARG A 547 -12.41 23.95 20.76
CA ARG A 547 -12.82 23.76 22.17
C ARG A 547 -13.16 22.31 22.46
N ALA A 548 -13.87 21.66 21.53
CA ALA A 548 -14.18 20.25 21.62
C ALA A 548 -12.90 19.40 21.56
N LEU A 549 -11.93 19.76 20.72
CA LEU A 549 -10.62 19.10 20.71
C LEU A 549 -9.91 19.25 22.06
N VAL A 550 -9.86 20.45 22.63
CA VAL A 550 -9.28 20.69 23.96
C VAL A 550 -9.97 19.83 25.03
N ALA A 551 -11.31 19.77 25.02
CA ALA A 551 -12.07 18.99 25.98
C ALA A 551 -11.76 17.48 25.86
N ALA A 552 -11.66 16.97 24.63
CA ALA A 552 -11.29 15.58 24.37
C ALA A 552 -9.86 15.28 24.84
N LEU A 553 -8.89 16.16 24.53
CA LEU A 553 -7.49 15.99 24.94
C LEU A 553 -7.34 16.02 26.47
N ARG A 554 -8.09 16.89 27.18
CA ARG A 554 -7.97 17.06 28.63
C ARG A 554 -8.24 15.79 29.43
N ALA A 555 -9.07 14.88 28.92
CA ALA A 555 -9.33 13.58 29.55
C ALA A 555 -8.13 12.63 29.52
N TRP A 556 -7.20 12.83 28.56
CA TRP A 556 -6.08 11.94 28.29
C TRP A 556 -4.71 12.56 28.59
N ASN A 557 -4.58 13.87 28.41
CA ASN A 557 -3.36 14.63 28.65
C ASN A 557 -3.69 16.13 28.85
N ALA A 558 -3.57 16.59 30.10
CA ALA A 558 -3.89 17.96 30.48
C ALA A 558 -2.92 19.00 29.88
N ASP A 559 -1.64 18.64 29.73
CA ASP A 559 -0.62 19.53 29.17
C ASP A 559 -0.84 19.73 27.66
N ALA A 560 -1.16 18.65 26.94
CA ALA A 560 -1.58 18.70 25.54
C ALA A 560 -2.80 19.63 25.36
N ALA A 561 -3.83 19.47 26.20
CA ALA A 561 -5.00 20.35 26.17
C ALA A 561 -4.65 21.82 26.47
N GLY A 562 -3.78 22.07 27.45
CA GLY A 562 -3.29 23.41 27.79
C GLY A 562 -2.50 24.06 26.65
N CYS A 563 -1.72 23.27 25.91
CA CYS A 563 -1.01 23.75 24.72
C CYS A 563 -1.98 24.21 23.63
N VAL A 564 -3.02 23.42 23.32
CA VAL A 564 -4.04 23.79 22.32
C VAL A 564 -4.85 25.01 22.77
N ASP A 565 -5.23 25.10 24.06
CA ASP A 565 -5.87 26.30 24.61
C ASP A 565 -4.99 27.54 24.45
N GLY A 566 -3.69 27.44 24.75
CA GLY A 566 -2.73 28.54 24.56
C GLY A 566 -2.62 28.98 23.10
N LEU A 567 -2.52 28.03 22.15
CA LEU A 567 -2.55 28.35 20.71
C LEU A 567 -3.87 29.01 20.31
N ARG A 568 -4.99 28.58 20.88
CA ARG A 568 -6.31 29.15 20.61
C ARG A 568 -6.44 30.57 21.12
N ASP A 569 -5.96 30.84 22.33
CA ASP A 569 -5.98 32.18 22.93
C ASP A 569 -5.13 33.15 22.11
N ILE A 570 -3.95 32.71 21.65
CA ILE A 570 -3.10 33.48 20.73
C ILE A 570 -3.77 33.69 19.38
N ALA A 571 -4.43 32.66 18.83
CA ALA A 571 -5.18 32.83 17.60
C ALA A 571 -6.30 33.86 17.79
N ALA A 572 -6.99 33.86 18.94
CA ALA A 572 -8.10 34.74 19.25
C ALA A 572 -7.69 36.19 19.59
N THR A 573 -6.42 36.50 19.83
CA THR A 573 -6.00 37.88 20.10
C THR A 573 -6.28 38.75 18.87
N PRO A 574 -7.16 39.77 19.00
CA PRO A 574 -7.37 40.71 17.91
C PRO A 574 -6.06 41.43 17.67
N SER A 575 -5.66 41.55 16.39
CA SER A 575 -4.48 42.33 16.05
C SER A 575 -4.71 43.77 16.53
N PRO A 576 -3.74 44.40 17.21
CA PRO A 576 -3.87 45.80 17.59
C PRO A 576 -4.18 46.61 16.32
N PRO A 577 -5.12 47.57 16.38
CA PRO A 577 -5.45 48.39 15.22
C PRO A 577 -4.16 49.01 14.71
N ALA A 578 -3.73 48.60 13.51
CA ALA A 578 -2.54 49.13 12.89
C ALA A 578 -2.74 50.65 12.79
N ALA A 579 -1.94 51.41 13.53
CA ALA A 579 -2.03 52.86 13.54
C ALA A 579 -1.73 53.38 12.12
N ASP A 580 -2.79 53.73 11.38
CA ASP A 580 -2.91 54.56 10.17
C ASP A 580 -1.71 54.71 9.24
N PHE A 581 -0.90 53.66 9.05
CA PHE A 581 0.03 53.61 7.94
C PHE A 581 -0.75 53.24 6.68
N MET A 582 -1.20 54.27 5.97
CA MET A 582 -1.81 54.19 4.64
C MET A 582 -0.84 53.53 3.66
N GLY A 583 -0.89 52.20 3.58
CA GLY A 583 -0.06 51.42 2.68
C GLY A 583 -0.53 49.97 2.68
N ALA A 584 -1.46 49.69 1.76
CA ALA A 584 -2.04 48.41 1.34
C ALA A 584 -1.54 47.11 2.01
N GLY A 585 -2.48 46.41 2.66
CA GLY A 585 -2.54 44.94 2.73
C GLY A 585 -1.75 44.27 3.87
N GLY A 586 -2.34 44.13 5.06
CA GLY A 586 -1.67 43.44 6.17
C GLY A 586 -2.59 42.94 7.28
N GLY A 587 -3.56 42.08 6.97
CA GLY A 587 -4.43 41.42 7.96
C GLY A 587 -3.76 40.30 8.79
N GLY A 588 -2.48 40.42 9.14
CA GLY A 588 -1.63 39.28 9.53
C GLY A 588 -1.24 39.12 11.01
N GLY A 589 -1.73 39.95 11.94
CA GLY A 589 -1.13 40.00 13.29
C GLY A 589 -1.30 38.73 14.13
N GLY A 590 -2.47 38.07 14.08
CA GLY A 590 -2.72 36.84 14.85
C GLY A 590 -1.91 35.63 14.36
N SER A 591 -1.79 35.46 13.04
CA SER A 591 -1.01 34.36 12.46
C SER A 591 0.50 34.53 12.71
N GLY A 592 1.01 35.78 12.72
CA GLY A 592 2.41 36.04 13.06
C GLY A 592 2.76 35.68 14.51
N GLN A 593 1.89 36.02 15.48
CA GLN A 593 2.07 35.61 16.87
C GLN A 593 1.98 34.10 17.04
N LEU A 594 1.01 33.46 16.39
CA LEU A 594 0.84 32.01 16.43
C LEU A 594 2.07 31.28 15.87
N LEU A 595 2.60 31.74 14.73
CA LEU A 595 3.83 31.22 14.12
C LEU A 595 5.02 31.31 15.08
N GLY A 596 5.21 32.48 15.70
CA GLY A 596 6.28 32.72 16.67
C GLY A 596 6.18 31.80 17.88
N THR A 597 4.99 31.68 18.47
CA THR A 597 4.77 30.80 19.62
C THR A 597 4.95 29.33 19.24
N ALA A 598 4.40 28.88 18.12
CA ALA A 598 4.55 27.50 17.68
C ALA A 598 6.04 27.13 17.48
N ARG A 599 6.83 28.01 16.85
CA ARG A 599 8.28 27.84 16.72
C ARG A 599 8.99 27.83 18.08
N ALA A 600 8.55 28.64 19.04
CA ALA A 600 9.09 28.64 20.40
C ALA A 600 8.76 27.35 21.17
N VAL A 601 7.54 26.83 21.03
CA VAL A 601 7.11 25.53 21.59
C VAL A 601 7.99 24.42 21.02
N ILE A 602 8.20 24.39 19.70
CA ILE A 602 9.10 23.43 19.05
C ILE A 602 10.54 23.55 19.58
N ALA A 603 11.05 24.77 19.74
CA ALA A 603 12.41 25.00 20.22
C ALA A 603 12.61 24.62 21.71
N GLY A 604 11.55 24.77 22.53
CA GLY A 604 11.56 24.49 23.97
C GLY A 604 11.11 23.08 24.35
N ALA A 605 10.60 22.29 23.40
CA ALA A 605 10.05 20.97 23.68
C ALA A 605 11.12 20.00 24.24
N PRO A 606 10.83 19.31 25.36
CA PRO A 606 11.73 18.29 25.90
C PRO A 606 11.99 17.20 24.84
N ARG A 607 13.18 16.60 24.87
CA ARG A 607 13.68 15.68 23.83
C ARG A 607 12.68 14.57 23.44
N GLY A 608 11.80 14.12 24.34
CA GLY A 608 10.76 13.13 24.05
C GLY A 608 9.61 13.62 23.14
N PHE A 609 9.20 14.89 23.24
CA PHE A 609 8.16 15.48 22.37
C PHE A 609 8.73 15.83 20.99
N SER A 610 10.03 16.16 20.95
CA SER A 610 10.76 16.50 19.73
C SER A 610 11.23 15.29 18.92
N ASP A 611 11.54 14.14 19.54
CA ASP A 611 12.14 13.01 18.80
C ASP A 611 11.23 12.43 17.70
N LEU A 612 9.90 12.54 17.82
CA LEU A 612 8.93 12.10 16.80
C LEU A 612 8.64 13.14 15.70
N LEU A 613 8.94 14.43 15.93
CA LEU A 613 8.58 15.55 15.03
C LEU A 613 9.78 16.32 14.47
N MET A 614 10.95 16.25 15.11
CA MET A 614 12.11 17.11 14.84
C MET A 614 13.28 16.39 14.19
N ARG A 615 13.25 15.06 14.03
CA ARG A 615 14.34 14.36 13.31
C ARG A 615 14.42 14.71 11.82
N GLY A 616 13.34 15.22 11.21
CA GLY A 616 13.32 15.77 9.85
C GLY A 616 13.43 17.31 9.73
N GLY A 617 13.43 18.05 10.85
CA GLY A 617 13.13 19.49 10.88
C GLY A 617 14.34 20.44 10.79
N ARG A 618 15.01 20.49 9.65
CA ARG A 618 15.75 21.71 9.24
C ARG A 618 15.25 22.13 7.87
N SER A 619 15.21 23.44 7.62
CA SER A 619 14.89 24.04 6.32
C SER A 619 15.89 23.60 5.24
N VAL A 620 15.72 22.36 4.79
CA VAL A 620 16.27 21.88 3.54
C VAL A 620 15.55 22.69 2.46
N GLN A 621 16.32 23.27 1.54
CA GLN A 621 15.76 23.92 0.35
C GLN A 621 14.66 23.03 -0.21
N ALA A 622 13.48 23.62 -0.46
CA ALA A 622 12.30 22.91 -0.91
C ALA A 622 12.72 21.92 -2.01
N PRO A 623 12.54 20.60 -1.81
CA PRO A 623 12.85 19.63 -2.86
C PRO A 623 12.12 20.07 -4.13
N ALA A 624 12.76 19.91 -5.29
CA ALA A 624 12.21 20.34 -6.58
C ALA A 624 10.89 19.62 -6.86
N TRP A 625 9.79 20.22 -6.40
CA TRP A 625 8.42 19.78 -6.54
C TRP A 625 7.91 20.25 -7.91
N PRO A 626 7.09 19.47 -8.66
CA PRO A 626 6.35 18.29 -8.23
C PRO A 626 7.12 16.96 -8.31
N PRO A 627 6.89 16.04 -7.35
CA PRO A 627 7.53 14.75 -7.22
C PRO A 627 7.19 13.84 -8.40
N ARG A 628 8.08 12.90 -8.68
CA ARG A 628 7.98 12.03 -9.85
C ARG A 628 7.06 10.83 -9.60
N VAL A 629 6.89 10.37 -8.36
CA VAL A 629 6.09 9.19 -7.97
C VAL A 629 4.64 9.53 -7.64
N LEU A 630 4.29 10.77 -7.30
CA LEU A 630 2.88 11.22 -7.28
C LEU A 630 2.32 11.48 -8.69
N ARG A 631 3.06 11.12 -9.75
CA ARG A 631 2.50 10.98 -11.09
C ARG A 631 1.65 9.73 -11.17
N LEU A 632 0.58 9.71 -10.39
CA LEU A 632 -0.47 8.72 -10.49
C LEU A 632 -1.62 9.27 -11.29
N CYS A 633 -2.32 8.36 -11.97
CA CYS A 633 -3.63 8.68 -12.49
C CYS A 633 -4.52 9.06 -11.30
N VAL A 634 -5.05 10.27 -11.31
CA VAL A 634 -5.92 10.78 -10.24
C VAL A 634 -7.30 10.10 -10.25
N ASN A 635 -7.68 9.45 -11.35
CA ASN A 635 -8.92 8.67 -11.38
C ASN A 635 -8.82 7.50 -10.38
N PRO A 636 -9.61 7.47 -9.29
CA PRO A 636 -9.49 6.42 -8.29
C PRO A 636 -10.00 5.06 -8.83
N ALA A 637 -10.84 5.08 -9.86
CA ALA A 637 -11.26 3.90 -10.62
C ALA A 637 -10.24 3.46 -11.69
N CYS A 638 -9.06 4.08 -11.77
CA CYS A 638 -8.04 3.74 -12.76
C CYS A 638 -7.59 2.28 -12.61
N ARG A 639 -7.84 1.48 -13.66
CA ARG A 639 -7.37 0.09 -13.78
C ARG A 639 -6.11 -0.04 -14.63
N ASN A 640 -5.51 1.08 -15.01
CA ASN A 640 -4.30 1.05 -15.81
C ASN A 640 -3.09 0.77 -14.92
N PHE A 641 -2.62 -0.48 -14.99
CA PHE A 641 -1.36 -0.97 -14.43
C PHE A 641 -0.31 -1.17 -15.55
N GLY A 642 -0.55 -0.65 -16.76
CA GLY A 642 0.31 -0.87 -17.92
C GLY A 642 1.70 -0.22 -17.78
N GLY A 643 2.70 -0.84 -18.41
CA GLY A 643 4.11 -0.41 -18.32
C GLY A 643 4.95 -1.24 -17.32
N PRO A 644 6.29 -1.08 -17.34
CA PRO A 644 7.19 -1.78 -16.44
C PRO A 644 6.95 -1.37 -14.98
N THR A 645 6.73 -0.08 -14.71
CA THR A 645 6.24 0.41 -13.42
C THR A 645 5.12 1.43 -13.61
N GLU A 646 4.23 1.57 -12.62
CA GLU A 646 3.16 2.57 -12.68
C GLU A 646 3.68 4.02 -12.71
N ALA A 647 4.88 4.23 -12.16
CA ALA A 647 5.57 5.52 -12.20
C ALA A 647 5.98 5.91 -13.63
N ASP A 648 6.09 4.94 -14.54
CA ASP A 648 6.46 5.14 -15.94
C ASP A 648 5.25 5.38 -16.86
N LEU A 649 4.01 5.36 -16.33
CA LEU A 649 2.82 5.62 -17.12
C LEU A 649 2.86 7.04 -17.74
N PRO A 650 2.60 7.18 -19.06
CA PRO A 650 2.58 8.48 -19.71
C PRO A 650 1.37 9.29 -19.26
N LEU A 651 1.57 10.11 -18.22
CA LEU A 651 0.49 10.89 -17.63
C LEU A 651 0.24 12.21 -18.34
N ARG A 652 -1.02 12.44 -18.74
CA ARG A 652 -1.50 13.69 -19.33
C ARG A 652 -2.11 14.57 -18.24
N LYS A 653 -1.70 15.86 -18.20
CA LYS A 653 -2.34 16.85 -17.33
C LYS A 653 -3.79 17.07 -17.76
N CYS A 654 -4.67 17.33 -16.81
CA CYS A 654 -6.02 17.79 -17.11
C CYS A 654 -5.94 19.05 -17.98
N SER A 655 -6.60 19.05 -19.13
CA SER A 655 -6.69 20.21 -20.02
C SER A 655 -7.32 21.43 -19.34
N GLY A 656 -8.08 21.19 -18.27
CA GLY A 656 -8.79 22.20 -17.52
C GLY A 656 -7.93 22.93 -16.47
N CYS A 657 -7.70 22.29 -15.33
CA CYS A 657 -6.97 22.87 -14.20
C CYS A 657 -5.45 22.70 -14.30
N LYS A 658 -4.96 21.77 -15.14
CA LYS A 658 -3.55 21.35 -15.25
C LYS A 658 -2.90 20.84 -13.95
N ALA A 659 -3.62 20.83 -12.84
CA ALA A 659 -3.15 20.38 -11.53
C ALA A 659 -3.10 18.84 -11.44
N VAL A 660 -4.17 18.17 -11.86
CA VAL A 660 -4.27 16.71 -11.81
C VAL A 660 -3.80 16.06 -13.11
N ARG A 661 -3.43 14.78 -13.03
CA ARG A 661 -2.90 13.99 -14.14
C ARG A 661 -3.69 12.69 -14.33
N TYR A 662 -3.81 12.23 -15.57
CA TYR A 662 -4.49 10.99 -15.93
C TYR A 662 -3.62 10.16 -16.86
N CYS A 663 -3.68 8.83 -16.75
CA CYS A 663 -2.97 7.95 -17.67
C CYS A 663 -3.56 7.94 -19.09
N GLY A 664 -4.72 8.59 -19.30
CA GLY A 664 -5.37 8.68 -20.59
C GLY A 664 -6.71 9.42 -20.54
N ALA A 665 -7.29 9.69 -21.71
CA ALA A 665 -8.56 10.42 -21.83
C ALA A 665 -9.74 9.66 -21.20
N GLY A 666 -9.75 8.32 -21.25
CA GLY A 666 -10.78 7.50 -20.61
C GLY A 666 -10.85 7.72 -19.11
N CYS A 667 -9.71 7.66 -18.41
CA CYS A 667 -9.64 7.96 -16.98
C CYS A 667 -10.02 9.41 -16.65
N GLN A 668 -9.63 10.37 -17.50
CA GLN A 668 -10.05 11.76 -17.32
C GLN A 668 -11.57 11.90 -17.43
N GLN A 669 -12.19 11.30 -18.44
CA GLN A 669 -13.64 11.37 -18.66
C GLN A 669 -14.43 10.66 -17.55
N GLN A 670 -13.94 9.49 -17.11
CA GLN A 670 -14.57 8.76 -16.02
C GLN A 670 -14.53 9.59 -14.73
N HIS A 671 -13.35 10.07 -14.33
CA HIS A 671 -13.21 10.91 -13.13
C HIS A 671 -13.99 12.24 -13.26
N TRP A 672 -14.14 12.76 -14.48
CA TRP A 672 -14.96 13.94 -14.76
C TRP A 672 -16.46 13.69 -14.54
N ARG A 673 -16.97 12.52 -14.97
CA ARG A 673 -18.40 12.16 -14.89
C ARG A 673 -18.78 11.61 -13.52
N GLU A 674 -18.01 10.64 -13.04
CA GLU A 674 -18.33 9.81 -11.87
C GLU A 674 -17.61 10.32 -10.61
N GLY A 675 -16.34 10.71 -10.73
CA GLY A 675 -15.51 11.08 -9.58
C GLY A 675 -15.58 12.55 -9.14
N GLY A 676 -16.51 13.34 -9.70
CA GLY A 676 -16.77 14.71 -9.24
C GLY A 676 -15.73 15.77 -9.66
N HIS A 677 -14.70 15.41 -10.44
CA HIS A 677 -13.65 16.36 -10.84
C HIS A 677 -14.17 17.57 -11.61
N ARG A 678 -15.34 17.46 -12.26
CA ARG A 678 -15.98 18.60 -12.96
C ARG A 678 -16.12 19.83 -12.04
N LYS A 679 -16.50 19.64 -10.78
CA LYS A 679 -16.66 20.74 -9.81
C LYS A 679 -15.29 21.25 -9.33
N GLU A 680 -14.40 20.33 -8.99
CA GLU A 680 -13.09 20.65 -8.44
C GLU A 680 -12.16 21.31 -9.48
N CYS A 681 -12.30 20.94 -10.76
CA CYS A 681 -11.48 21.50 -11.84
C CYS A 681 -11.63 23.01 -11.98
N ALA A 682 -12.83 23.57 -11.75
CA ALA A 682 -13.04 25.01 -11.80
C ALA A 682 -12.31 25.72 -10.65
N ARG A 683 -12.39 25.17 -9.44
CA ARG A 683 -11.71 25.68 -8.24
C ARG A 683 -10.19 25.65 -8.40
N LEU A 684 -9.64 24.51 -8.80
CA LEU A 684 -8.20 24.36 -9.02
C LEU A 684 -7.68 25.29 -10.12
N ARG A 685 -8.50 25.54 -11.16
CA ARG A 685 -8.14 26.50 -12.20
C ARG A 685 -8.09 27.94 -11.66
N ALA A 686 -9.04 28.33 -10.82
CA ALA A 686 -9.07 29.67 -10.21
C ALA A 686 -7.84 29.88 -9.30
N LEU A 687 -7.57 28.94 -8.38
CA LEU A 687 -6.39 28.97 -7.52
C LEU A 687 -5.08 29.08 -8.31
N ARG A 688 -4.97 28.33 -9.41
CA ARG A 688 -3.80 28.42 -10.28
C ARG A 688 -3.68 29.79 -10.96
N GLY A 689 -4.80 30.39 -11.37
CA GLY A 689 -4.82 31.74 -11.93
C GLY A 689 -4.37 32.80 -10.92
N GLU A 690 -4.78 32.65 -9.66
CA GLU A 690 -4.35 33.52 -8.55
C GLU A 690 -2.84 33.37 -8.27
N MET A 691 -2.33 32.13 -8.27
CA MET A 691 -0.89 31.88 -8.11
C MET A 691 -0.05 32.40 -9.28
N ASP A 692 -0.50 32.16 -10.53
CA ASP A 692 0.18 32.66 -11.74
C ASP A 692 0.21 34.22 -11.69
N ALA A 693 -0.89 34.88 -11.32
CA ALA A 693 -0.96 36.33 -11.18
C ALA A 693 -0.09 36.89 -10.04
N ALA A 694 0.01 36.19 -8.91
CA ALA A 694 0.91 36.56 -7.82
C ALA A 694 2.38 36.46 -8.25
N SER A 695 2.73 35.43 -9.03
CA SER A 695 4.10 35.25 -9.54
C SER A 695 4.52 36.24 -10.62
N GLU A 696 3.57 36.83 -11.35
CA GLU A 696 3.85 37.91 -12.31
C GLU A 696 4.04 39.28 -11.64
N GLN A 697 3.62 39.43 -10.38
CA GLN A 697 3.77 40.66 -9.60
C GLN A 697 5.07 40.71 -8.78
N GLU A 698 5.70 39.55 -8.54
CA GLU A 698 7.06 39.41 -8.00
C GLU A 698 8.11 39.56 -9.10
#